data_AF-A0A117QYJ9-F1
#
_entry.id   AF-A0A117QYJ9-F1
#
_cell.length_a   1.000
_cell.length_b   1.000
_cell.length_c   1.000
_cell.angle_alpha   90.00
_cell.angle_beta   90.00
_cell.angle_gamma   90.00
#
_symmetry.space_group_name_H-M   'P 1'
#
loop_
_entity.id
_entity.type
_entity.pdbx_description
1 polymer ?
#
loop_
_entity_poly.entity_id
_entity_poly.type
_entity_poly.pdbx_seq_one_letter_code
_entity_poly.pdbx_strand_id
1 'polypeptide(L)'
;MYLPRRRAPGRRSSLRGRLALLVLLVVLAGSPWVQRPLSDYYIEKFYIQLSDNKILRWLVEAAFLPRWEVSTERYGGTSSLVVNDLAVLVLLAGLVFFARRLSARGASGRLRCLAAGVLASGLANLAWWGMHKAFVDNVVLTPADTLVKDLLRSALLFGLAAGALLALLTAGPPGSVTTGALRAPLRRWREGGLGMTTAPVHMPVGSAPGDVTRYLCAAAYVDEGFADRVVEDVLADEAGAVAASPEVDLVTVVRHCLTAQQMRHSRDQRLTGAFALVAVFAPLWLLFITLFLSTTRKAGGRPSLATRGRHQPAGRVLVGTAVAAGIAVLFAFGLGVAVSSLPTPAFVTWLLGSYLAGVPAALVSVTAVALAYVTVVRHDLAVDRLLRTTMTREAFSRQPRPTVPPRKWMAERLAAIREAQDGNVTVYSGYTPFLGYSPAASQWSLAVPLLPADDRVGGVSRPGGPQPFTVTELVDHVRARLSATATRGVPDAAADGEAALGSLVVQDRIFASGTAVGDDERFIRATTLAPAARLSADQVERIMERPTGAVRHCLAIHVPLWGGDVVPTVFLHFSTEGRTLHLHCSNHVLGPVRADYHVVDRLRGPLSPAARRGLLLDAVPRTGAAFFAAPFRALRQARFEERHTRRMVDELKALEQDPVYDFGARLSVRQLAVSPNYQNYFQVVDAARITSLVERHTLAAIREFLDTRGYDITDFRAQQQTILNQGLIQQGGMSIIGNQAIGKGATATQNVPQQPGAAAPVAGSGK
;
A
#
# COMPACT_ATOMS: atom_id res chain seq x y z
N MET A 1 -22.33 -20.49 33.08
CA MET A 1 -21.15 -20.57 33.95
C MET A 1 -20.04 -19.72 33.34
N TYR A 2 -19.90 -18.48 33.81
CA TYR A 2 -19.00 -17.46 33.25
C TYR A 2 -17.59 -17.61 33.82
N LEU A 3 -16.61 -17.93 32.98
CA LEU A 3 -15.19 -17.76 33.30
C LEU A 3 -14.68 -16.47 32.66
N PRO A 4 -14.17 -15.48 33.43
CA PRO A 4 -13.62 -14.27 32.86
C PRO A 4 -12.21 -14.58 32.34
N ARG A 5 -11.98 -14.44 31.04
CA ARG A 5 -10.64 -14.43 30.47
C ARG A 5 -9.84 -13.27 31.08
N ARG A 6 -8.83 -13.61 31.88
CA ARG A 6 -7.79 -12.68 32.34
C ARG A 6 -7.26 -11.87 31.16
N ARG A 7 -7.50 -10.56 31.18
CA ARG A 7 -6.77 -9.60 30.35
C ARG A 7 -5.27 -9.79 30.61
N ALA A 8 -4.51 -10.17 29.58
CA ALA A 8 -3.07 -10.02 29.62
C ALA A 8 -2.74 -8.54 29.87
N PRO A 9 -1.98 -8.19 30.93
CA PRO A 9 -1.65 -6.80 31.20
C PRO A 9 -0.80 -6.25 30.07
N GLY A 10 -1.16 -5.05 29.62
CA GLY A 10 -0.65 -4.45 28.40
C GLY A 10 0.88 -4.33 28.35
N ARG A 11 1.42 -4.67 27.17
CA ARG A 11 2.79 -4.46 26.67
C ARG A 11 3.38 -3.04 26.83
N ARG A 12 2.67 -2.08 27.44
CA ARG A 12 3.10 -0.69 27.68
C ARG A 12 3.79 -0.47 29.05
N SER A 13 3.67 -1.41 30.01
CA SER A 13 4.24 -1.26 31.36
C SER A 13 5.77 -1.40 31.41
N SER A 14 6.39 -2.16 30.49
CA SER A 14 7.82 -2.48 30.58
C SER A 14 8.75 -1.29 30.28
N LEU A 15 8.42 -0.42 29.32
CA LEU A 15 9.27 0.74 29.00
C LEU A 15 9.25 1.79 30.13
N ARG A 16 8.09 1.99 30.78
CA ARG A 16 7.98 2.94 31.90
C ARG A 16 8.79 2.46 33.11
N GLY A 17 8.69 1.18 33.46
CA GLY A 17 9.49 0.60 34.55
C GLY A 17 10.99 0.66 34.28
N ARG A 18 11.42 0.36 33.05
CA ARG A 18 12.85 0.43 32.65
C ARG A 18 13.40 1.85 32.63
N LEU A 19 12.60 2.83 32.23
CA LEU A 19 13.00 4.25 32.29
C LEU A 19 13.06 4.76 33.72
N ALA A 20 12.15 4.32 34.59
CA ALA A 20 12.21 4.63 36.02
C ALA A 20 13.48 4.07 36.66
N LEU A 21 13.88 2.83 36.28
CA LEU A 21 15.14 2.24 36.74
C LEU A 21 16.37 3.02 36.25
N LEU A 22 16.40 3.46 34.98
CA LEU A 22 17.48 4.30 34.46
C LEU A 22 17.59 5.62 35.24
N VAL A 23 16.47 6.31 35.47
CA VAL A 23 16.42 7.56 36.23
C VAL A 23 16.90 7.33 37.66
N LEU A 24 16.47 6.25 38.30
CA LEU A 24 16.89 5.90 39.67
C LEU A 24 18.39 5.64 39.75
N LEU A 25 18.97 4.92 38.78
CA LEU A 25 20.42 4.68 38.71
C LEU A 25 21.21 5.97 38.53
N VAL A 26 20.73 6.89 37.68
CA VAL A 26 21.39 8.19 37.46
C VAL A 26 21.28 9.09 38.70
N VAL A 27 20.14 9.13 39.37
CA VAL A 27 19.95 9.87 40.63
C VAL A 27 20.85 9.32 41.74
N LEU A 28 20.97 7.99 41.83
CA LEU A 28 21.81 7.34 42.83
C LEU A 28 23.30 7.58 42.55
N ALA A 29 23.71 7.48 41.28
CA ALA A 29 25.08 7.81 40.85
C ALA A 29 25.43 9.29 41.11
N GLY A 30 24.45 10.19 40.98
CA GLY A 30 24.60 11.61 41.26
C GLY A 30 24.55 12.00 42.75
N SER A 31 24.27 11.04 43.63
CA SER A 31 24.02 11.35 45.04
C SER A 31 25.28 11.79 45.80
N PRO A 32 25.15 12.59 46.87
CA PRO A 32 26.28 13.03 47.68
C PRO A 32 27.13 11.87 48.21
N TRP A 33 26.51 10.73 48.50
CA TRP A 33 27.20 9.54 49.03
C TRP A 33 28.15 8.89 48.01
N VAL A 34 27.85 8.99 46.72
CA VAL A 34 28.70 8.47 45.64
C VAL A 34 29.69 9.55 45.17
N GLN A 35 29.25 10.80 45.12
CA GLN A 35 30.01 11.91 44.55
C GLN A 35 31.05 12.49 45.52
N ARG A 36 30.84 12.42 46.85
CA ARG A 36 31.82 12.91 47.83
C ARG A 36 33.13 12.12 47.81
N PRO A 37 33.14 10.78 47.93
CA PRO A 37 34.39 10.00 47.83
C PRO A 37 35.09 10.20 46.48
N LEU A 38 34.32 10.33 45.40
CA LEU A 38 34.85 10.57 44.06
C LEU A 38 35.50 11.96 43.92
N SER A 39 34.89 12.98 44.53
CA SER A 39 35.42 14.34 44.62
C SER A 39 36.71 14.37 45.44
N ASP A 40 36.76 13.66 46.56
CA ASP A 40 37.92 13.64 47.45
C ASP A 40 39.09 12.91 46.74
N TYR A 41 38.82 11.80 46.05
CA TYR A 41 39.77 11.12 45.17
C TYR A 41 40.27 12.02 44.02
N TYR A 42 39.39 12.81 43.40
CA TYR A 42 39.78 13.74 42.34
C TYR A 42 40.75 14.82 42.85
N ILE A 43 40.45 15.40 44.00
CA ILE A 43 41.32 16.41 44.65
C ILE A 43 42.66 15.77 45.02
N GLU A 44 42.64 14.64 45.70
CA GLU A 44 43.87 13.95 46.13
C GLU A 44 44.75 13.60 44.92
N LYS A 45 44.17 13.04 43.86
CA LYS A 45 44.96 12.51 42.74
C LYS A 45 45.46 13.56 41.75
N PHE A 46 44.67 14.61 41.50
CA PHE A 46 44.99 15.61 40.48
C PHE A 46 45.46 16.95 41.04
N TYR A 47 45.10 17.31 42.28
CA TYR A 47 45.54 18.55 42.92
C TYR A 47 46.65 18.33 43.94
N ILE A 48 46.65 17.22 44.69
CA ILE A 48 47.69 16.92 45.69
C ILE A 48 48.82 16.10 45.06
N GLN A 49 48.50 15.01 44.37
CA GLN A 49 49.49 14.10 43.76
C GLN A 49 49.92 14.52 42.34
N LEU A 50 49.33 15.59 41.78
CA LEU A 50 49.61 16.14 40.43
C LEU A 50 49.72 15.08 39.32
N SER A 51 48.81 14.09 39.29
CA SER A 51 48.83 13.05 38.25
C SER A 51 48.60 13.63 36.85
N ASP A 52 49.47 13.32 35.89
CA ASP A 52 49.35 13.77 34.49
C ASP A 52 48.46 12.83 33.62
N ASN A 53 47.71 11.92 34.25
CA ASN A 53 46.83 11.00 33.54
C ASN A 53 45.54 11.70 33.07
N LYS A 54 45.60 12.31 31.88
CA LYS A 54 44.51 13.06 31.26
C LYS A 54 43.23 12.24 31.02
N ILE A 55 43.36 10.96 30.64
CA ILE A 55 42.20 10.10 30.37
C ILE A 55 41.43 9.81 31.67
N LEU A 56 42.14 9.48 32.74
CA LEU A 56 41.54 9.24 34.04
C LEU A 56 40.84 10.51 34.56
N ARG A 57 41.47 11.67 34.37
CA ARG A 57 40.90 12.96 34.73
C ARG A 57 39.57 13.21 34.01
N TRP A 58 39.51 12.99 32.70
CA TRP A 58 38.29 13.17 31.90
C TRP A 58 37.15 12.23 32.30
N LEU A 59 37.46 10.97 32.64
CA LEU A 59 36.45 10.01 33.08
C LEU A 59 35.82 10.41 34.42
N VAL A 60 36.64 10.88 35.36
CA VAL A 60 36.17 11.36 36.67
C VAL A 60 35.38 12.66 36.51
N GLU A 61 35.83 13.58 35.66
CA GLU A 61 35.10 14.83 35.34
C GLU A 61 33.73 14.55 34.70
N ALA A 62 33.64 13.59 33.79
CA ALA A 62 32.36 13.17 33.20
C ALA A 62 31.42 12.51 34.21
N ALA A 63 31.96 11.88 35.27
CA ALA A 63 31.15 11.25 36.32
C ALA A 63 30.49 12.24 37.29
N PHE A 64 30.91 13.53 37.28
CA PHE A 64 30.25 14.60 38.03
C PHE A 64 28.99 15.15 37.36
N LEU A 65 28.71 14.79 36.10
CA LEU A 65 27.56 15.32 35.34
C LEU A 65 26.18 15.17 36.03
N PRO A 66 25.86 14.04 36.71
CA PRO A 66 24.60 13.89 37.42
C PRO A 66 24.65 14.37 38.88
N ARG A 67 25.74 15.00 39.34
CA ARG A 67 25.96 15.36 40.74
C ARG A 67 24.91 16.35 41.24
N TRP A 68 24.24 16.01 42.33
CA TRP A 68 23.34 16.91 43.07
C TRP A 68 23.76 16.98 44.54
N GLU A 69 23.45 18.10 45.21
CA GLU A 69 23.86 18.33 46.59
C GLU A 69 22.76 19.06 47.38
N VAL A 70 22.76 18.92 48.72
CA VAL A 70 21.75 19.56 49.58
C VAL A 70 22.34 20.72 50.39
N SER A 71 23.66 20.79 50.47
CA SER A 71 24.42 21.76 51.27
C SER A 71 25.18 22.75 50.40
N THR A 72 25.16 24.02 50.78
CA THR A 72 25.86 25.11 50.08
C THR A 72 27.37 25.14 50.33
N GLU A 73 27.86 24.40 51.33
CA GLU A 73 29.26 24.41 51.81
C GLU A 73 30.31 24.25 50.70
N ARG A 74 30.00 23.48 49.65
CA ARG A 74 30.93 23.16 48.56
C ARG A 74 30.72 24.00 47.29
N TYR A 75 29.63 24.77 47.20
CA TYR A 75 29.24 25.55 46.01
C TYR A 75 29.38 27.08 46.20
N GLY A 76 29.83 27.54 47.37
CA GLY A 76 30.14 28.95 47.65
C GLY A 76 28.91 29.88 47.70
N GLY A 77 27.70 29.36 47.51
CA GLY A 77 26.46 30.13 47.54
C GLY A 77 25.22 29.31 47.16
N THR A 78 24.03 29.82 47.51
CA THR A 78 22.73 29.19 47.20
C THR A 78 22.43 29.20 45.69
N SER A 79 22.82 30.24 44.96
CA SER A 79 22.59 30.35 43.52
C SER A 79 23.30 29.25 42.73
N SER A 80 24.56 28.96 43.03
CA SER A 80 25.35 27.89 42.37
C SER A 80 24.78 26.50 42.63
N LEU A 81 24.30 26.24 43.86
CA LEU A 81 23.63 24.99 44.22
C LEU A 81 22.35 24.79 43.40
N VAL A 82 21.50 25.81 43.35
CA VAL A 82 20.22 25.77 42.61
C VAL A 82 20.47 25.56 41.11
N VAL A 83 21.47 26.23 40.55
CA VAL A 83 21.82 26.05 39.13
C VAL A 83 22.28 24.62 38.83
N ASN A 84 23.16 24.06 39.66
CA ASN A 84 23.64 22.69 39.54
C ASN A 84 22.48 21.69 39.56
N ASP A 85 21.61 21.78 40.56
CA ASP A 85 20.51 20.82 40.73
C ASP A 85 19.46 20.94 39.61
N LEU A 86 19.23 22.15 39.10
CA LEU A 86 18.32 22.35 37.97
C LEU A 86 18.88 21.77 36.67
N ALA A 87 20.21 21.81 36.47
CA ALA A 87 20.86 21.13 35.35
C ALA A 87 20.71 19.60 35.44
N VAL A 88 20.78 19.02 36.64
CA VAL A 88 20.50 17.59 36.86
C VAL A 88 19.03 17.27 36.56
N LEU A 89 18.08 18.12 36.94
CA LEU A 89 16.68 17.95 36.55
C LEU A 89 16.49 17.98 35.03
N VAL A 90 17.20 18.87 34.32
CA VAL A 90 17.24 18.91 32.85
C VAL A 90 17.83 17.62 32.27
N LEU A 91 18.89 17.06 32.87
CA LEU A 91 19.48 15.78 32.48
C LEU A 91 18.47 14.64 32.58
N LEU A 92 17.79 14.52 33.72
CA LEU A 92 16.80 13.46 33.98
C LEU A 92 15.58 13.60 33.05
N ALA A 93 15.07 14.82 32.88
CA ALA A 93 13.98 15.11 31.96
C ALA A 93 14.38 14.82 30.51
N GLY A 94 15.60 15.20 30.12
CA GLY A 94 16.20 14.93 28.81
C GLY A 94 16.31 13.44 28.53
N LEU A 95 16.84 12.65 29.47
CA LEU A 95 16.96 11.19 29.34
C LEU A 95 15.60 10.53 29.14
N VAL A 96 14.59 10.91 29.94
CA VAL A 96 13.22 10.37 29.79
C VAL A 96 12.60 10.79 28.46
N PHE A 97 12.78 12.05 28.06
CA PHE A 97 12.24 12.61 26.83
C PHE A 97 12.83 11.93 25.59
N PHE A 98 14.15 11.92 25.47
CA PHE A 98 14.87 11.35 24.33
C PHE A 98 14.72 9.83 24.28
N ALA A 99 14.77 9.12 25.42
CA ALA A 99 14.57 7.67 25.42
C ALA A 99 13.15 7.26 24.99
N ARG A 100 12.10 8.02 25.39
CA ARG A 100 10.72 7.78 24.90
C ARG A 100 10.59 8.04 23.40
N ARG A 101 11.29 9.04 22.87
CA ARG A 101 11.27 9.43 21.45
C ARG A 101 12.09 8.45 20.58
N LEU A 102 13.32 8.14 20.96
CA LEU A 102 14.32 7.45 20.14
C LEU A 102 14.36 5.92 20.32
N SER A 103 13.86 5.37 21.44
CA SER A 103 13.87 3.92 21.65
C SER A 103 12.78 3.23 20.81
N ALA A 104 13.21 2.41 19.85
CA ALA A 104 12.38 1.51 19.05
C ALA A 104 13.13 0.17 18.88
N ARG A 105 12.41 -0.95 18.81
CA ARG A 105 13.00 -2.30 18.73
C ARG A 105 13.74 -2.51 17.40
N GLY A 106 14.93 -3.14 17.45
CA GLY A 106 15.75 -3.53 16.30
C GLY A 106 17.25 -3.21 16.47
N ALA A 107 18.09 -3.66 15.53
CA ALA A 107 19.55 -3.42 15.55
C ALA A 107 19.91 -1.91 15.51
N SER A 108 19.12 -1.10 14.79
CA SER A 108 19.21 0.37 14.79
C SER A 108 18.76 1.03 16.11
N GLY A 109 18.22 0.25 17.06
CA GLY A 109 17.82 0.73 18.38
C GLY A 109 18.98 1.06 19.30
N ARG A 110 20.13 0.37 19.18
CA ARG A 110 21.32 0.59 20.03
C ARG A 110 21.97 1.94 19.77
N LEU A 111 22.22 2.29 18.50
CA LEU A 111 22.73 3.63 18.12
C LEU A 111 21.81 4.76 18.58
N ARG A 112 20.49 4.55 18.52
CA ARG A 112 19.51 5.55 18.97
C ARG A 112 19.48 5.72 20.49
N CYS A 113 19.79 4.69 21.27
CA CYS A 113 19.91 4.80 22.72
C CYS A 113 21.18 5.55 23.11
N LEU A 114 22.31 5.29 22.43
CA LEU A 114 23.54 6.06 22.58
C LEU A 114 23.31 7.54 22.27
N ALA A 115 22.69 7.84 21.14
CA ALA A 115 22.35 9.21 20.76
C ALA A 115 21.42 9.89 21.79
N ALA A 116 20.45 9.17 22.37
CA ALA A 116 19.57 9.72 23.39
C ALA A 116 20.34 10.14 24.67
N GLY A 117 21.33 9.35 25.09
CA GLY A 117 22.16 9.68 26.24
C GLY A 117 23.06 10.90 25.99
N VAL A 118 23.70 10.96 24.82
CA VAL A 118 24.54 12.12 24.42
C VAL A 118 23.70 13.39 24.29
N LEU A 119 22.51 13.32 23.67
CA LEU A 119 21.59 14.45 23.54
C LEU A 119 21.13 15.01 24.89
N ALA A 120 20.76 14.11 25.82
CA ALA A 120 20.32 14.51 27.16
C ALA A 120 21.46 15.16 27.96
N SER A 121 22.67 14.62 27.86
CA SER A 121 23.86 15.11 28.57
C SER A 121 24.32 16.45 28.03
N GLY A 122 24.31 16.62 26.70
CA GLY A 122 24.60 17.91 26.06
C GLY A 122 23.59 18.99 26.43
N LEU A 123 22.29 18.65 26.51
CA LEU A 123 21.25 19.60 26.92
C LEU A 123 21.43 20.05 28.38
N ALA A 124 21.75 19.12 29.29
CA ALA A 124 21.98 19.43 30.70
C ALA A 124 23.19 20.36 30.90
N ASN A 125 24.29 20.07 30.20
CA ASN A 125 25.48 20.89 30.21
C ASN A 125 25.27 22.31 29.66
N LEU A 126 24.51 22.43 28.57
CA LEU A 126 24.12 23.74 28.03
C LEU A 126 23.24 24.53 29.01
N ALA A 127 22.30 23.85 29.68
CA ALA A 127 21.44 24.45 30.69
C ALA A 127 22.25 24.92 31.90
N TRP A 128 23.15 24.07 32.43
CA TRP A 128 24.07 24.42 33.51
C TRP A 128 24.81 25.72 33.20
N TRP A 129 25.47 25.78 32.04
CA TRP A 129 26.28 26.92 31.67
C TRP A 129 25.45 28.21 31.49
N GLY A 130 24.34 28.11 30.75
CA GLY A 130 23.47 29.26 30.52
C GLY A 130 22.90 29.82 31.83
N MET A 131 22.56 28.94 32.77
CA MET A 131 22.05 29.33 34.08
C MET A 131 23.13 29.90 34.99
N HIS A 132 24.34 29.34 35.01
CA HIS A 132 25.45 29.88 35.82
C HIS A 132 25.83 31.28 35.38
N LYS A 133 25.86 31.54 34.07
CA LYS A 133 26.13 32.87 33.53
C LYS A 133 25.03 33.88 33.86
N ALA A 134 23.79 33.43 34.00
CA ALA A 134 22.64 34.30 34.22
C ALA A 134 22.36 34.59 35.71
N PHE A 135 22.72 33.69 36.62
CA PHE A 135 22.28 33.72 38.02
C PHE A 135 23.42 33.71 39.06
N VAL A 136 24.69 33.59 38.65
CA VAL A 136 25.83 33.57 39.57
C VAL A 136 26.79 34.71 39.22
N ASP A 137 26.89 35.68 40.13
CA ASP A 137 27.78 36.83 39.99
C ASP A 137 29.25 36.41 40.19
N ASN A 138 30.18 37.06 39.48
CA ASN A 138 31.65 36.86 39.56
C ASN A 138 32.23 35.53 39.05
N VAL A 139 31.56 34.82 38.13
CA VAL A 139 32.15 33.64 37.49
C VAL A 139 33.22 34.04 36.47
N VAL A 140 34.50 33.77 36.77
CA VAL A 140 35.59 33.82 35.79
C VAL A 140 35.44 32.61 34.86
N LEU A 141 34.69 32.79 33.77
CA LEU A 141 34.56 31.76 32.74
C LEU A 141 35.92 31.52 32.09
N THR A 142 36.37 30.26 32.09
CA THR A 142 37.52 29.84 31.29
C THR A 142 37.34 30.25 29.82
N PRO A 143 38.43 30.51 29.06
CA PRO A 143 38.36 30.87 27.65
C PRO A 143 37.40 29.94 26.89
N ALA A 144 36.61 30.49 25.96
CA ALA A 144 35.54 29.78 25.26
C ALA A 144 36.00 28.43 24.67
N ASP A 145 37.25 28.37 24.22
CA ASP A 145 37.87 27.21 23.58
C ASP A 145 38.10 26.03 24.54
N THR A 146 38.42 26.30 25.80
CA THR A 146 38.54 25.30 26.87
C THR A 146 37.18 24.86 27.39
N LEU A 147 36.25 25.80 27.50
CA LEU A 147 34.91 25.55 28.03
C LEU A 147 34.11 24.62 27.11
N VAL A 148 34.17 24.85 25.80
CA VAL A 148 33.49 24.01 24.80
C VAL A 148 34.05 22.59 24.77
N LYS A 149 35.38 22.43 24.95
CA LYS A 149 36.03 21.12 25.01
C LYS A 149 35.53 20.31 26.20
N ASP A 150 35.44 20.90 27.38
CA ASP A 150 35.02 20.17 28.58
C ASP A 150 33.51 19.90 28.60
N LEU A 151 32.72 20.82 28.04
CA LEU A 151 31.26 20.69 27.92
C LEU A 151 30.85 19.56 26.95
N LEU A 152 31.59 19.36 25.86
CA LEU A 152 31.32 18.27 24.91
C LEU A 152 31.92 16.93 25.35
N ARG A 153 33.13 16.94 25.92
CA ARG A 153 33.80 15.72 26.39
C ARG A 153 32.99 15.03 27.47
N SER A 154 32.54 15.78 28.47
CA SER A 154 31.70 15.26 29.54
C SER A 154 30.35 14.76 29.02
N ALA A 155 29.71 15.51 28.10
CA ALA A 155 28.46 15.09 27.47
C ALA A 155 28.59 13.82 26.60
N LEU A 156 29.74 13.63 25.92
CA LEU A 156 30.02 12.44 25.12
C LEU A 156 30.32 11.22 26.01
N LEU A 157 31.22 11.36 26.99
CA LEU A 157 31.63 10.24 27.85
C LEU A 157 30.47 9.76 28.73
N PHE A 158 29.83 10.67 29.46
CA PHE A 158 28.68 10.32 30.29
C PHE A 158 27.48 9.92 29.43
N GLY A 159 27.22 10.64 28.33
CA GLY A 159 26.10 10.37 27.44
C GLY A 159 26.19 9.03 26.72
N LEU A 160 27.38 8.60 26.30
CA LEU A 160 27.60 7.25 25.75
C LEU A 160 27.38 6.17 26.82
N ALA A 161 27.87 6.38 28.05
CA ALA A 161 27.65 5.44 29.16
C ALA A 161 26.16 5.31 29.53
N ALA A 162 25.46 6.43 29.72
CA ALA A 162 24.03 6.47 30.00
C ALA A 162 23.21 5.87 28.83
N GLY A 163 23.63 6.14 27.59
CA GLY A 163 23.00 5.59 26.40
C GLY A 163 23.24 4.09 26.21
N ALA A 164 24.41 3.57 26.61
CA ALA A 164 24.73 2.15 26.63
C ALA A 164 23.91 1.42 27.70
N LEU A 165 23.79 2.01 28.89
CA LEU A 165 22.92 1.52 29.95
C LEU A 165 21.44 1.48 29.49
N LEU A 166 20.97 2.53 28.82
CA LEU A 166 19.65 2.54 28.20
C LEU A 166 19.50 1.44 27.12
N ALA A 167 20.53 1.20 26.31
CA ALA A 167 20.53 0.13 25.30
C ALA A 167 20.44 -1.27 25.96
N LEU A 168 21.15 -1.49 27.06
CA LEU A 168 21.11 -2.73 27.84
C LEU A 168 19.74 -2.93 28.49
N LEU A 169 19.17 -1.90 29.11
CA LEU A 169 17.84 -1.96 29.72
C LEU A 169 16.72 -2.17 28.68
N THR A 170 16.95 -1.78 27.42
CA THR A 170 15.97 -1.92 26.34
C THR A 170 16.15 -3.20 25.49
N ALA A 171 17.33 -3.82 25.52
CA ALA A 171 17.54 -5.17 25.00
C ALA A 171 16.77 -6.19 25.88
N GLY A 172 15.80 -6.89 25.30
CA GLY A 172 15.22 -8.08 25.95
C GLY A 172 16.16 -9.29 25.81
N PRO A 173 15.97 -10.36 26.60
CA PRO A 173 16.70 -11.61 26.35
C PRO A 173 16.49 -12.06 24.90
N PRO A 174 17.50 -12.66 24.26
CA PRO A 174 17.45 -12.99 22.84
C PRO A 174 16.33 -14.02 22.61
N GLY A 175 15.19 -13.56 22.10
CA GLY A 175 14.20 -14.45 21.51
C GLY A 175 14.81 -15.02 20.24
N SER A 176 14.93 -16.36 20.19
CA SER A 176 15.34 -17.12 19.01
C SER A 176 14.65 -16.58 17.76
N VAL A 177 15.42 -15.94 16.89
CA VAL A 177 14.94 -15.52 15.57
C VAL A 177 14.95 -16.77 14.72
N THR A 178 13.83 -17.48 14.67
CA THR A 178 13.52 -18.35 13.53
C THR A 178 13.36 -17.44 12.32
N THR A 179 14.41 -17.34 11.51
CA THR A 179 14.36 -16.85 10.13
C THR A 179 13.52 -17.83 9.30
N GLY A 180 12.21 -17.76 9.48
CA GLY A 180 11.26 -18.27 8.50
C GLY A 180 11.21 -17.27 7.36
N ALA A 181 11.79 -17.62 6.22
CA ALA A 181 11.54 -16.94 4.96
C ALA A 181 10.02 -16.91 4.73
N LEU A 182 9.42 -15.74 4.94
CA LEU A 182 8.03 -15.49 4.57
C LEU A 182 7.99 -15.43 3.04
N ARG A 183 7.90 -16.59 2.40
CA ARG A 183 7.13 -16.68 1.15
C ARG A 183 5.75 -16.16 1.49
N ALA A 184 5.41 -15.00 0.94
CA ALA A 184 4.06 -14.47 1.02
C ALA A 184 3.10 -15.57 0.54
N PRO A 185 2.21 -16.10 1.39
CA PRO A 185 1.23 -17.05 0.91
C PRO A 185 0.36 -16.30 -0.10
N LEU A 186 0.12 -16.94 -1.25
CA LEU A 186 -0.96 -16.58 -2.16
C LEU A 186 -2.22 -16.45 -1.30
N ARG A 187 -2.62 -15.20 -1.02
CA ARG A 187 -3.75 -14.89 -0.16
C ARG A 187 -5.00 -15.37 -0.87
N ARG A 188 -5.40 -16.60 -0.57
CA ARG A 188 -6.74 -17.11 -0.85
C ARG A 188 -7.73 -16.12 -0.23
N TRP A 189 -8.64 -15.61 -1.05
CA TRP A 189 -9.71 -14.70 -0.64
C TRP A 189 -10.38 -15.26 0.62
N ARG A 190 -10.26 -14.55 1.74
CA ARG A 190 -10.94 -14.94 2.97
C ARG A 190 -12.36 -14.40 2.89
N GLU A 191 -13.27 -15.23 2.39
CA GLU A 191 -14.67 -15.11 2.76
C GLU A 191 -14.76 -15.01 4.29
N GLY A 192 -15.62 -14.11 4.76
CA GLY A 192 -15.60 -13.55 6.11
C GLY A 192 -15.45 -14.58 7.23
N GLY A 193 -14.21 -14.84 7.66
CA GLY A 193 -13.95 -15.63 8.85
C GLY A 193 -14.40 -14.87 10.11
N LEU A 194 -14.68 -15.63 11.18
CA LEU A 194 -15.10 -15.25 12.54
C LEU A 194 -14.31 -14.11 13.24
N GLY A 195 -13.31 -13.51 12.58
CA GLY A 195 -12.55 -12.34 13.04
C GLY A 195 -13.03 -10.99 12.47
N MET A 196 -14.09 -10.93 11.66
CA MET A 196 -14.64 -9.68 11.09
C MET A 196 -15.54 -8.88 12.06
N THR A 197 -15.53 -9.17 13.37
CA THR A 197 -16.49 -8.61 14.34
C THR A 197 -16.13 -7.22 14.89
N THR A 198 -15.10 -6.55 14.37
CA THR A 198 -14.86 -5.13 14.62
C THR A 198 -14.56 -4.40 13.31
N ALA A 199 -15.59 -3.81 12.72
CA ALA A 199 -15.45 -3.05 11.48
C ALA A 199 -14.44 -1.89 11.67
N PRO A 200 -13.47 -1.70 10.76
CA PRO A 200 -12.83 -0.40 10.62
C PRO A 200 -13.90 0.67 10.35
N VAL A 201 -13.64 1.91 10.77
CA VAL A 201 -14.46 3.10 10.48
C VAL A 201 -15.09 2.99 9.08
N HIS A 202 -16.43 3.02 9.00
CA HIS A 202 -17.19 2.83 7.76
C HIS A 202 -16.50 3.54 6.59
N MET A 203 -16.06 2.76 5.61
CA MET A 203 -15.42 3.27 4.42
C MET A 203 -16.53 3.68 3.45
N PRO A 204 -16.46 4.88 2.84
CA PRO A 204 -17.35 5.21 1.75
C PRO A 204 -17.14 4.21 0.62
N VAL A 205 -18.24 3.82 -0.01
CA VAL A 205 -18.30 2.91 -1.15
C VAL A 205 -18.80 3.67 -2.37
N GLY A 206 -18.52 3.16 -3.57
CA GLY A 206 -19.10 3.71 -4.79
C GLY A 206 -20.63 3.72 -4.76
N SER A 207 -21.24 4.74 -5.39
CA SER A 207 -22.71 4.87 -5.42
C SER A 207 -23.24 5.44 -6.74
N ALA A 208 -22.42 6.15 -7.51
CA ALA A 208 -22.80 6.65 -8.83
C ALA A 208 -21.84 6.13 -9.92
N PRO A 209 -22.30 5.90 -11.16
CA PRO A 209 -21.43 5.57 -12.28
C PRO A 209 -20.29 6.58 -12.44
N GLY A 210 -19.09 6.10 -12.76
CA GLY A 210 -17.88 6.94 -12.89
C GLY A 210 -17.16 7.27 -11.58
N ASP A 211 -17.72 6.90 -10.41
CA ASP A 211 -17.04 7.06 -9.11
C ASP A 211 -15.68 6.33 -9.09
N VAL A 212 -15.58 5.16 -9.71
CA VAL A 212 -14.32 4.39 -9.80
C VAL A 212 -13.22 5.18 -10.49
N THR A 213 -13.53 5.78 -11.66
CA THR A 213 -12.57 6.61 -12.39
C THR A 213 -12.09 7.75 -11.49
N ARG A 214 -13.01 8.41 -10.78
CA ARG A 214 -12.69 9.47 -9.80
C ARG A 214 -11.80 8.97 -8.66
N TYR A 215 -12.05 7.78 -8.11
CA TYR A 215 -11.20 7.17 -7.08
C TYR A 215 -9.80 6.84 -7.60
N LEU A 216 -9.66 6.35 -8.83
CA LEU A 216 -8.36 6.06 -9.45
C LEU A 216 -7.60 7.35 -9.78
N CYS A 217 -8.30 8.39 -10.25
CA CYS A 217 -7.72 9.73 -10.41
C CYS A 217 -7.27 10.31 -9.07
N ALA A 218 -8.01 10.09 -7.98
CA ALA A 218 -7.59 10.47 -6.64
C ALA A 218 -6.37 9.65 -6.16
N ALA A 219 -6.35 8.35 -6.46
CA ALA A 219 -5.24 7.45 -6.15
C ALA A 219 -3.93 7.93 -6.77
N ALA A 220 -3.98 8.52 -7.98
CA ALA A 220 -2.81 9.10 -8.63
C ALA A 220 -2.05 10.11 -7.76
N TYR A 221 -2.76 10.86 -6.92
CA TYR A 221 -2.18 11.88 -6.02
C TYR A 221 -1.83 11.35 -4.63
N VAL A 222 -2.48 10.27 -4.17
CA VAL A 222 -2.35 9.74 -2.80
C VAL A 222 -1.38 8.56 -2.73
N ASP A 223 -1.30 7.74 -3.78
CA ASP A 223 -0.41 6.58 -3.88
C ASP A 223 0.63 6.79 -5.00
N GLU A 224 1.85 7.17 -4.59
CA GLU A 224 2.96 7.40 -5.53
C GLU A 224 3.27 6.13 -6.35
N GLY A 225 3.18 4.94 -5.74
CA GLY A 225 3.50 3.67 -6.41
C GLY A 225 2.42 3.20 -7.39
N PHE A 226 1.16 3.61 -7.18
CA PHE A 226 0.11 3.42 -8.19
C PHE A 226 0.37 4.30 -9.41
N ALA A 227 0.60 5.60 -9.21
CA ALA A 227 0.83 6.53 -10.30
C ALA A 227 2.09 6.19 -11.11
N ASP A 228 3.18 5.84 -10.43
CA ASP A 228 4.45 5.49 -11.08
C ASP A 228 4.30 4.20 -11.92
N ARG A 229 3.59 3.18 -11.43
CA ARG A 229 3.32 1.95 -12.22
C ARG A 229 2.42 2.20 -13.42
N VAL A 230 1.38 3.01 -13.28
CA VAL A 230 0.53 3.37 -14.43
C VAL A 230 1.34 4.10 -15.51
N VAL A 231 2.24 5.01 -15.11
CA VAL A 231 3.09 5.71 -16.09
C VAL A 231 4.16 4.78 -16.68
N GLU A 232 4.84 3.98 -15.87
CA GLU A 232 5.96 3.16 -16.35
C GLU A 232 5.55 1.87 -17.08
N ASP A 233 4.40 1.27 -16.72
CA ASP A 233 3.98 -0.04 -17.23
C ASP A 233 2.79 0.03 -18.19
N VAL A 234 2.06 1.17 -18.26
CA VAL A 234 0.93 1.33 -19.22
C VAL A 234 1.25 2.39 -20.27
N LEU A 235 1.77 3.54 -19.85
CA LEU A 235 2.12 4.62 -20.77
C LEU A 235 3.50 4.43 -21.40
N ALA A 236 4.54 4.10 -20.64
CA ALA A 236 5.90 3.99 -21.17
C ALA A 236 6.21 2.64 -21.84
N ASP A 237 5.30 1.67 -21.76
CA ASP A 237 5.34 0.43 -22.54
C ASP A 237 4.57 0.66 -23.85
N GLU A 238 5.24 1.02 -24.94
CA GLU A 238 4.58 1.34 -26.21
C GLU A 238 4.22 0.10 -27.04
N ALA A 239 4.98 -1.00 -26.89
CA ALA A 239 4.81 -2.23 -27.65
C ALA A 239 3.75 -3.16 -27.04
N GLY A 240 3.60 -3.17 -25.72
CA GLY A 240 2.61 -4.00 -25.03
C GLY A 240 1.17 -3.55 -25.30
N ALA A 241 0.26 -4.53 -25.37
CA ALA A 241 -1.17 -4.28 -25.36
C ALA A 241 -1.64 -3.62 -24.05
N VAL A 242 -2.81 -2.99 -24.09
CA VAL A 242 -3.42 -2.36 -22.91
C VAL A 242 -4.53 -3.28 -22.41
N ALA A 243 -4.45 -3.67 -21.14
CA ALA A 243 -5.47 -4.53 -20.54
C ALA A 243 -6.80 -3.79 -20.36
N ALA A 244 -7.90 -4.52 -20.53
CA ALA A 244 -9.23 -4.00 -20.26
C ALA A 244 -9.36 -3.55 -18.79
N SER A 245 -10.11 -2.47 -18.57
CA SER A 245 -10.42 -1.93 -17.25
C SER A 245 -11.88 -1.50 -17.22
N PRO A 246 -12.81 -2.42 -16.88
CA PRO A 246 -14.25 -2.12 -16.85
C PRO A 246 -14.56 -0.94 -15.93
N GLU A 247 -15.52 -0.10 -16.33
CA GLU A 247 -15.99 1.10 -15.59
C GLU A 247 -14.92 2.18 -15.34
N VAL A 248 -13.79 2.16 -16.08
CA VAL A 248 -12.68 3.09 -15.90
C VAL A 248 -12.33 3.81 -17.21
N ASP A 249 -12.31 5.15 -17.16
CA ASP A 249 -11.67 5.97 -18.20
C ASP A 249 -10.15 6.00 -17.96
N LEU A 250 -9.45 5.08 -18.62
CA LEU A 250 -8.00 4.90 -18.54
C LEU A 250 -7.24 6.15 -18.96
N VAL A 251 -7.69 6.82 -20.01
CA VAL A 251 -7.04 8.05 -20.51
C VAL A 251 -7.06 9.12 -19.43
N THR A 252 -8.20 9.32 -18.77
CA THR A 252 -8.32 10.29 -17.69
C THR A 252 -7.44 9.91 -16.49
N VAL A 253 -7.39 8.64 -16.10
CA VAL A 253 -6.52 8.17 -15.01
C VAL A 253 -5.04 8.41 -15.33
N VAL A 254 -4.57 8.03 -16.52
CA VAL A 254 -3.17 8.22 -16.94
C VAL A 254 -2.79 9.70 -16.94
N ARG A 255 -3.68 10.60 -17.40
CA ARG A 255 -3.46 12.05 -17.37
C ARG A 255 -3.32 12.59 -15.94
N HIS A 256 -4.11 12.09 -15.00
CA HIS A 256 -3.97 12.44 -13.59
C HIS A 256 -2.68 11.85 -12.97
N CYS A 257 -2.25 10.65 -13.37
CA CYS A 257 -0.97 10.07 -12.95
C CYS A 257 0.22 10.92 -13.41
N LEU A 258 0.23 11.38 -14.66
CA LEU A 258 1.25 12.30 -15.19
C LEU A 258 1.24 13.64 -14.47
N THR A 259 0.05 14.22 -14.24
CA THR A 259 -0.10 15.47 -13.48
C THR A 259 0.46 15.33 -12.07
N ALA A 260 0.13 14.22 -11.40
CA ALA A 260 0.61 13.93 -10.05
C ALA A 260 2.14 13.75 -10.02
N GLN A 261 2.72 13.08 -11.04
CA GLN A 261 4.17 12.93 -11.19
C GLN A 261 4.86 14.28 -11.39
N GLN A 262 4.29 15.20 -12.17
CA GLN A 262 4.83 16.55 -12.35
C GLN A 262 4.81 17.36 -11.04
N MET A 263 3.72 17.29 -10.27
CA MET A 263 3.63 17.91 -8.94
C MET A 263 4.69 17.35 -7.98
N ARG A 264 4.91 16.02 -8.00
CA ARG A 264 5.96 15.37 -7.21
C ARG A 264 7.36 15.75 -7.68
N HIS A 265 7.58 15.89 -8.97
CA HIS A 265 8.87 16.29 -9.51
C HIS A 265 9.32 17.66 -9.00
N SER A 266 8.43 18.66 -9.01
CA SER A 266 8.74 19.98 -8.45
C SER A 266 9.06 19.93 -6.95
N ARG A 267 8.33 19.10 -6.19
CA ARG A 267 8.63 18.83 -4.77
C ARG A 267 10.02 18.20 -4.61
N ASP A 268 10.29 17.15 -5.36
CA ASP A 268 11.51 16.35 -5.24
C ASP A 268 12.75 17.12 -5.72
N GLN A 269 12.63 18.03 -6.71
CA GLN A 269 13.70 18.95 -7.10
C GLN A 269 14.10 19.91 -5.96
N ARG A 270 13.11 20.53 -5.29
CA ARG A 270 13.35 21.42 -4.15
C ARG A 270 13.97 20.67 -2.97
N LEU A 271 13.48 19.46 -2.70
CA LEU A 271 14.04 18.59 -1.67
C LEU A 271 15.47 18.14 -2.01
N THR A 272 15.75 17.85 -3.29
CA THR A 272 17.09 17.51 -3.77
C THR A 272 18.04 18.68 -3.63
N GLY A 273 17.61 19.91 -3.93
CA GLY A 273 18.40 21.12 -3.69
C GLY A 273 18.75 21.31 -2.21
N ALA A 274 17.77 21.12 -1.31
CA ALA A 274 18.01 21.17 0.13
C ALA A 274 18.95 20.05 0.61
N PHE A 275 18.82 18.85 0.06
CA PHE A 275 19.73 17.73 0.34
C PHE A 275 21.15 18.02 -0.13
N ALA A 276 21.31 18.48 -1.38
CA ALA A 276 22.59 18.79 -1.99
C ALA A 276 23.30 19.92 -1.22
N LEU A 277 22.57 20.94 -0.77
CA LEU A 277 23.09 22.00 0.07
C LEU A 277 23.76 21.44 1.34
N VAL A 278 23.10 20.54 2.06
CA VAL A 278 23.72 19.92 3.24
C VAL A 278 24.87 19.00 2.86
N ALA A 279 24.72 18.19 1.80
CA ALA A 279 25.74 17.25 1.36
C ALA A 279 27.06 17.94 0.96
N VAL A 280 26.99 19.12 0.34
CA VAL A 280 28.17 19.90 -0.10
C VAL A 280 28.80 20.67 1.04
N PHE A 281 28.00 21.29 1.91
CA PHE A 281 28.53 22.17 2.96
C PHE A 281 28.81 21.47 4.30
N ALA A 282 28.17 20.32 4.56
CA ALA A 282 28.21 19.64 5.85
C ALA A 282 27.75 18.16 5.73
N PRO A 283 28.48 17.30 5.01
CA PRO A 283 28.01 15.94 4.67
C PRO A 283 27.66 15.07 5.89
N LEU A 284 28.42 15.11 6.98
CA LEU A 284 28.09 14.34 8.19
C LEU A 284 26.85 14.85 8.92
N TRP A 285 26.41 16.08 8.66
CA TRP A 285 25.18 16.61 9.22
C TRP A 285 23.92 15.97 8.61
N LEU A 286 24.05 15.24 7.50
CA LEU A 286 22.97 14.36 7.04
C LEU A 286 22.62 13.30 8.11
N LEU A 287 23.62 12.77 8.84
CA LEU A 287 23.39 11.86 9.97
C LEU A 287 22.65 12.57 11.10
N PHE A 288 23.02 13.82 11.40
CA PHE A 288 22.31 14.63 12.37
C PHE A 288 20.84 14.85 11.96
N ILE A 289 20.59 15.14 10.68
CA ILE A 289 19.23 15.29 10.13
C ILE A 289 18.44 13.98 10.25
N THR A 290 19.05 12.81 9.98
CA THR A 290 18.37 11.51 10.21
C THR A 290 17.95 11.35 11.67
N LEU A 291 18.83 11.70 12.61
CA LEU A 291 18.59 11.61 14.04
C LEU A 291 17.48 12.60 14.45
N PHE A 292 17.57 13.85 14.02
CA PHE A 292 16.57 14.91 14.22
C PHE A 292 15.18 14.44 13.76
N LEU A 293 15.06 14.02 12.49
CA LEU A 293 13.79 13.57 11.94
C LEU A 293 13.29 12.28 12.62
N SER A 294 14.19 11.43 13.09
CA SER A 294 13.80 10.24 13.85
C SER A 294 13.22 10.57 15.23
N THR A 295 13.69 11.64 15.89
CA THR A 295 13.05 12.13 17.13
C THR A 295 11.65 12.64 16.82
N THR A 296 11.44 13.33 15.70
CA THR A 296 10.14 13.92 15.36
C THR A 296 9.11 12.90 14.85
N ARG A 297 9.53 11.72 14.34
CA ARG A 297 8.65 10.64 13.83
C ARG A 297 7.55 10.17 14.80
N LYS A 298 7.75 10.21 16.12
CA LYS A 298 6.72 9.84 17.13
C LYS A 298 5.74 10.96 17.45
N ALA A 299 5.81 12.09 16.75
CA ALA A 299 4.85 13.18 16.88
C ALA A 299 3.50 12.92 16.20
N GLY A 300 3.39 11.84 15.41
CA GLY A 300 2.08 11.35 14.98
C GLY A 300 1.20 11.18 16.21
N GLY A 301 0.05 11.86 16.22
CA GLY A 301 -0.86 11.85 17.35
C GLY A 301 -1.10 10.42 17.83
N ARG A 302 -1.28 10.22 19.14
CA ARG A 302 -1.69 8.90 19.66
C ARG A 302 -2.85 8.39 18.79
N PRO A 303 -2.81 7.13 18.31
CA PRO A 303 -3.88 6.60 17.48
C PRO A 303 -5.19 6.84 18.22
N SER A 304 -6.10 7.52 17.54
CA SER A 304 -7.41 7.87 18.07
C SER A 304 -8.04 6.62 18.67
N LEU A 305 -8.53 6.71 19.91
CA LEU A 305 -9.33 5.64 20.51
C LEU A 305 -10.75 5.61 19.94
N ALA A 306 -11.11 6.60 19.11
CA ALA A 306 -12.38 6.58 18.41
C ALA A 306 -12.41 5.39 17.45
N THR A 307 -13.35 4.48 17.71
CA THR A 307 -13.61 3.28 16.90
C THR A 307 -14.60 3.57 15.76
N ARG A 308 -15.41 4.62 15.90
CA ARG A 308 -16.48 4.99 14.95
C ARG A 308 -16.10 6.13 13.99
N GLY A 309 -14.90 6.68 14.09
CA GLY A 309 -14.47 7.81 13.27
C GLY A 309 -13.01 8.18 13.46
N ARG A 310 -12.50 9.12 12.66
CA ARG A 310 -11.17 9.71 12.85
C ARG A 310 -11.28 10.97 13.70
N HIS A 311 -10.60 10.99 14.84
CA HIS A 311 -10.42 12.20 15.62
C HIS A 311 -9.15 12.93 15.15
N GLN A 312 -9.26 14.22 14.89
CA GLN A 312 -8.12 15.04 14.51
C GLN A 312 -7.28 15.41 15.75
N PRO A 313 -5.96 15.51 15.63
CA PRO A 313 -5.08 15.73 16.77
C PRO A 313 -5.34 17.07 17.47
N ALA A 314 -5.31 17.03 18.81
CA ALA A 314 -5.43 18.22 19.66
C ALA A 314 -4.23 19.18 19.47
N GLY A 315 -4.46 20.49 19.62
CA GLY A 315 -3.44 21.53 19.41
C GLY A 315 -2.18 21.38 20.27
N ARG A 316 -2.29 20.78 21.46
CA ARG A 316 -1.16 20.50 22.36
C ARG A 316 -0.07 19.63 21.72
N VAL A 317 -0.41 18.78 20.75
CA VAL A 317 0.57 17.95 20.03
C VAL A 317 1.49 18.82 19.17
N LEU A 318 0.94 19.88 18.55
CA LEU A 318 1.70 20.79 17.69
C LEU A 318 2.67 21.68 18.50
N VAL A 319 2.27 22.07 19.71
CA VAL A 319 3.16 22.75 20.66
C VAL A 319 4.31 21.83 21.06
N GLY A 320 4.02 20.58 21.39
CA GLY A 320 5.06 19.59 21.73
C GLY A 320 6.03 19.30 20.58
N THR A 321 5.57 19.35 19.32
CA THR A 321 6.47 19.27 18.16
C THR A 321 7.32 20.51 17.95
N ALA A 322 6.75 21.70 18.16
CA ALA A 322 7.48 22.96 18.01
C ALA A 322 8.58 23.08 19.08
N VAL A 323 8.27 22.76 20.34
CA VAL A 323 9.26 22.73 21.43
C VAL A 323 10.37 21.72 21.14
N ALA A 324 10.02 20.51 20.70
CA ALA A 324 11.00 19.49 20.32
C ALA A 324 11.90 19.95 19.16
N ALA A 325 11.33 20.61 18.14
CA ALA A 325 12.10 21.18 17.04
C ALA A 325 13.05 22.29 17.54
N GLY A 326 12.57 23.20 18.40
CA GLY A 326 13.38 24.28 18.99
C GLY A 326 14.55 23.75 19.82
N ILE A 327 14.32 22.76 20.69
CA ILE A 327 15.39 22.10 21.47
C ILE A 327 16.44 21.50 20.54
N ALA A 328 16.00 20.85 19.46
CA ALA A 328 16.91 20.19 18.56
C ALA A 328 17.68 21.17 17.65
N VAL A 329 17.12 22.36 17.36
CA VAL A 329 17.86 23.48 16.76
C VAL A 329 18.94 23.99 17.70
N LEU A 330 18.62 24.24 18.98
CA LEU A 330 19.62 24.65 19.97
C LEU A 330 20.74 23.61 20.11
N PHE A 331 20.38 22.33 20.14
CA PHE A 331 21.35 21.26 20.16
C PHE A 331 22.21 21.20 18.89
N ALA A 332 21.63 21.47 17.72
CA ALA A 332 22.38 21.56 16.45
C ALA A 332 23.50 22.60 16.55
N PHE A 333 23.18 23.83 16.99
CA PHE A 333 24.18 24.89 17.17
C PHE A 333 25.21 24.53 18.24
N GLY A 334 24.78 23.97 19.38
CA GLY A 334 25.71 23.51 20.42
C GLY A 334 26.67 22.43 19.92
N LEU A 335 26.17 21.47 19.13
CA LEU A 335 27.00 20.44 18.51
C LEU A 335 27.99 21.03 17.50
N GLY A 336 27.57 21.98 16.67
CA GLY A 336 28.45 22.63 15.69
C GLY A 336 29.62 23.35 16.35
N VAL A 337 29.34 24.18 17.36
CA VAL A 337 30.36 24.86 18.17
C VAL A 337 31.28 23.85 18.82
N ALA A 338 30.72 22.78 19.37
CA ALA A 338 31.51 21.79 20.04
C ALA A 338 32.45 21.00 19.14
N VAL A 339 31.98 20.60 17.96
CA VAL A 339 32.80 19.89 16.98
C VAL A 339 33.89 20.82 16.41
N SER A 340 33.66 22.12 16.33
CA SER A 340 34.67 23.12 15.91
C SER A 340 35.84 23.28 16.88
N SER A 341 35.70 22.85 18.13
CA SER A 341 36.78 22.89 19.13
C SER A 341 37.82 21.77 18.96
N LEU A 342 37.54 20.80 18.08
CA LEU A 342 38.45 19.69 17.78
C LEU A 342 39.48 20.15 16.73
N PRO A 343 40.79 20.05 17.01
CA PRO A 343 41.82 20.34 16.02
C PRO A 343 41.81 19.23 14.98
N THR A 344 41.25 19.52 13.80
CA THR A 344 41.12 18.55 12.71
C THR A 344 41.72 19.07 11.41
N PRO A 345 42.29 18.19 10.56
CA PRO A 345 42.71 18.55 9.21
C PRO A 345 41.57 19.17 8.40
N ALA A 346 41.89 20.03 7.43
CA ALA A 346 40.90 20.79 6.64
C ALA A 346 39.79 19.92 6.01
N PHE A 347 40.15 18.75 5.48
CA PHE A 347 39.17 17.80 4.93
C PHE A 347 38.16 17.31 5.98
N VAL A 348 38.65 17.00 7.19
CA VAL A 348 37.82 16.56 8.33
C VAL A 348 36.98 17.72 8.84
N THR A 349 37.51 18.94 8.89
CA THR A 349 36.78 20.16 9.23
C THR A 349 35.61 20.43 8.28
N TRP A 350 35.81 20.24 6.97
CA TRP A 350 34.73 20.30 5.97
C TRP A 350 33.71 19.18 6.17
N LEU A 351 34.18 17.94 6.33
CA LEU A 351 33.33 16.76 6.49
C LEU A 351 32.40 16.88 7.72
N LEU A 352 32.95 17.37 8.83
CA LEU A 352 32.23 17.60 10.09
C LEU A 352 31.46 18.92 10.10
N GLY A 353 31.64 19.79 9.10
CA GLY A 353 31.04 21.12 9.06
C GLY A 353 31.49 22.00 10.22
N SER A 354 32.73 21.86 10.67
CA SER A 354 33.24 22.48 11.90
C SER A 354 33.95 23.82 11.68
N TYR A 355 33.97 24.31 10.44
CA TYR A 355 34.48 25.63 10.08
C TYR A 355 33.60 26.74 10.66
N LEU A 356 34.21 27.90 10.96
CA LEU A 356 33.51 29.09 11.51
C LEU A 356 32.61 28.74 12.71
N ALA A 357 33.20 28.07 13.71
CA ALA A 357 32.49 27.58 14.90
C ALA A 357 31.33 26.60 14.62
N GLY A 358 31.29 25.97 13.44
CA GLY A 358 30.21 25.07 13.02
C GLY A 358 28.83 25.72 12.85
N VAL A 359 28.75 27.05 12.97
CA VAL A 359 27.52 27.84 12.83
C VAL A 359 26.95 27.73 11.41
N PRO A 360 27.74 27.84 10.31
CA PRO A 360 27.20 27.71 8.97
C PRO A 360 26.61 26.32 8.69
N ALA A 361 27.29 25.26 9.15
CA ALA A 361 26.79 23.89 8.97
C ALA A 361 25.48 23.64 9.73
N ALA A 362 25.37 24.15 10.95
CA ALA A 362 24.13 24.12 11.74
C ALA A 362 23.01 24.89 11.04
N LEU A 363 23.30 26.12 10.58
CA LEU A 363 22.34 26.97 9.90
C LEU A 363 21.83 26.36 8.59
N VAL A 364 22.74 25.84 7.75
CA VAL A 364 22.40 25.14 6.50
C VAL A 364 21.53 23.92 6.78
N SER A 365 21.88 23.13 7.80
CA SER A 365 21.12 21.92 8.16
C SER A 365 19.72 22.24 8.67
N VAL A 366 19.58 23.23 9.56
CA VAL A 366 18.28 23.68 10.07
C VAL A 366 17.42 24.27 8.95
N THR A 367 18.02 25.09 8.09
CA THR A 367 17.34 25.70 6.94
C THR A 367 16.89 24.62 5.95
N ALA A 368 17.74 23.64 5.64
CA ALA A 368 17.38 22.53 4.75
C ALA A 368 16.21 21.71 5.30
N VAL A 369 16.19 21.40 6.60
CA VAL A 369 15.07 20.69 7.24
C VAL A 369 13.80 21.54 7.23
N ALA A 370 13.89 22.84 7.51
CA ALA A 370 12.75 23.75 7.47
C ALA A 370 12.18 23.86 6.04
N LEU A 371 13.03 24.04 5.03
CA LEU A 371 12.64 24.05 3.62
C LEU A 371 12.02 22.72 3.21
N ALA A 372 12.58 21.60 3.65
CA ALA A 372 12.02 20.28 3.36
C ALA A 372 10.63 20.10 3.96
N TYR A 373 10.45 20.48 5.23
CA TYR A 373 9.16 20.42 5.91
C TYR A 373 8.13 21.32 5.22
N VAL A 374 8.47 22.57 4.94
CA VAL A 374 7.59 23.52 4.23
C VAL A 374 7.24 23.01 2.84
N THR A 375 8.18 22.41 2.12
CA THR A 375 7.96 21.85 0.78
C THR A 375 6.97 20.69 0.82
N VAL A 376 7.10 19.78 1.78
CA VAL A 376 6.16 18.67 1.97
C VAL A 376 4.79 19.17 2.40
N VAL A 377 4.71 20.10 3.36
CA VAL A 377 3.44 20.70 3.79
C VAL A 377 2.74 21.42 2.64
N ARG A 378 3.45 22.20 1.83
CA ARG A 378 2.88 22.87 0.66
C ARG A 378 2.35 21.87 -0.36
N HIS A 379 3.09 20.78 -0.59
CA HIS A 379 2.64 19.70 -1.46
C HIS A 379 1.38 19.01 -0.93
N ASP A 380 1.36 18.64 0.36
CA ASP A 380 0.20 18.01 1.00
C ASP A 380 -1.04 18.91 0.99
N LEU A 381 -0.87 20.21 1.24
CA LEU A 381 -1.96 21.20 1.16
C LEU A 381 -2.43 21.41 -0.28
N ALA A 382 -1.53 21.38 -1.26
CA ALA A 382 -1.91 21.49 -2.67
C ALA A 382 -2.69 20.25 -3.12
N VAL A 383 -2.27 19.06 -2.72
CA VAL A 383 -2.99 17.80 -2.98
C VAL A 383 -4.34 17.79 -2.28
N ASP A 384 -4.42 18.11 -0.98
CA ASP A 384 -5.70 18.16 -0.26
C ASP A 384 -6.66 19.21 -0.88
N ARG A 385 -6.16 20.39 -1.26
CA ARG A 385 -6.95 21.40 -1.97
C ARG A 385 -7.47 20.85 -3.29
N LEU A 386 -6.61 20.24 -4.11
CA LEU A 386 -6.99 19.62 -5.37
C LEU A 386 -8.10 18.59 -5.14
N LEU A 387 -7.90 17.63 -4.23
CA LEU A 387 -8.89 16.59 -3.94
C LEU A 387 -10.24 17.18 -3.50
N ARG A 388 -10.24 18.25 -2.70
CA ARG A 388 -11.47 18.93 -2.24
C ARG A 388 -12.17 19.76 -3.32
N THR A 389 -11.44 20.27 -4.31
CA THR A 389 -12.01 21.17 -5.33
C THR A 389 -12.31 20.47 -6.64
N THR A 390 -11.53 19.46 -7.02
CA THR A 390 -11.59 18.82 -8.33
C THR A 390 -12.13 17.39 -8.29
N MET A 391 -11.92 16.68 -7.17
CA MET A 391 -12.29 15.26 -7.04
C MET A 391 -13.60 15.04 -6.28
N THR A 392 -14.40 16.09 -6.09
CA THR A 392 -15.80 15.93 -5.68
C THR A 392 -16.61 15.39 -6.85
N ARG A 393 -17.68 14.64 -6.57
CA ARG A 393 -18.50 14.01 -7.63
C ARG A 393 -19.01 15.04 -8.65
N GLU A 394 -19.53 16.16 -8.16
CA GLU A 394 -20.06 17.22 -9.01
C GLU A 394 -18.96 17.90 -9.85
N ALA A 395 -17.82 18.24 -9.23
CA ALA A 395 -16.75 18.93 -9.94
C ALA A 395 -16.07 18.03 -10.98
N PHE A 396 -15.82 16.76 -10.64
CA PHE A 396 -15.12 15.82 -11.51
C PHE A 396 -15.81 15.65 -12.88
N SER A 397 -17.13 15.56 -12.88
CA SER A 397 -17.94 15.45 -14.11
C SER A 397 -17.87 16.68 -15.03
N ARG A 398 -17.60 17.87 -14.46
CA ARG A 398 -17.57 19.16 -15.19
C ARG A 398 -16.17 19.58 -15.60
N GLN A 399 -15.14 18.93 -15.08
CA GLN A 399 -13.77 19.37 -15.30
C GLN A 399 -13.20 18.84 -16.62
N PRO A 400 -12.45 19.70 -17.34
CA PRO A 400 -11.70 19.22 -18.48
C PRO A 400 -10.61 18.25 -18.01
N ARG A 401 -10.35 17.23 -18.83
CA ARG A 401 -9.24 16.29 -18.59
C ARG A 401 -7.92 17.07 -18.49
N PRO A 402 -7.01 16.73 -17.55
CA PRO A 402 -5.73 17.42 -17.43
C PRO A 402 -4.95 17.42 -18.74
N THR A 403 -4.35 18.55 -19.08
CA THR A 403 -3.48 18.67 -20.25
C THR A 403 -2.14 17.99 -19.98
N VAL A 404 -1.70 17.15 -20.91
CA VAL A 404 -0.43 16.43 -20.84
C VAL A 404 0.64 17.20 -21.61
N PRO A 405 1.93 17.16 -21.21
CA PRO A 405 3.01 17.70 -22.02
C PRO A 405 2.97 17.18 -23.47
N PRO A 406 3.23 18.02 -24.47
CA PRO A 406 2.89 17.78 -25.88
C PRO A 406 3.85 16.82 -26.61
N ARG A 407 4.32 15.75 -25.96
CA ARG A 407 5.22 14.79 -26.62
C ARG A 407 4.45 13.88 -27.57
N LYS A 408 5.01 13.69 -28.77
CA LYS A 408 4.39 12.89 -29.84
C LYS A 408 4.12 11.45 -29.41
N TRP A 409 5.12 10.73 -28.90
CA TRP A 409 4.98 9.34 -28.45
C TRP A 409 3.91 9.18 -27.35
N MET A 410 3.83 10.13 -26.40
CA MET A 410 2.81 10.10 -25.35
C MET A 410 1.40 10.31 -25.91
N ALA A 411 1.24 11.19 -26.91
CA ALA A 411 -0.04 11.43 -27.56
C ALA A 411 -0.50 10.21 -28.37
N GLU A 412 0.41 9.59 -29.12
CA GLU A 412 0.17 8.36 -29.87
C GLU A 412 -0.20 7.21 -28.93
N ARG A 413 0.54 7.03 -27.83
CA ARG A 413 0.21 6.00 -26.83
C ARG A 413 -1.11 6.25 -26.13
N LEU A 414 -1.46 7.50 -25.79
CA LEU A 414 -2.78 7.82 -25.23
C LEU A 414 -3.91 7.54 -26.21
N ALA A 415 -3.69 7.69 -27.52
CA ALA A 415 -4.64 7.28 -28.55
C ALA A 415 -4.80 5.75 -28.60
N ALA A 416 -3.69 5.00 -28.53
CA ALA A 416 -3.72 3.53 -28.45
C ALA A 416 -4.44 3.04 -27.17
N ILE A 417 -4.20 3.67 -26.01
CA ILE A 417 -4.91 3.37 -24.76
C ILE A 417 -6.42 3.63 -24.91
N ARG A 418 -6.81 4.73 -25.55
CA ARG A 418 -8.23 5.05 -25.81
C ARG A 418 -8.87 3.99 -26.71
N GLU A 419 -8.17 3.59 -27.76
CA GLU A 419 -8.67 2.59 -28.69
C GLU A 419 -8.82 1.22 -28.01
N ALA A 420 -7.86 0.82 -27.18
CA ALA A 420 -7.93 -0.41 -26.39
C ALA A 420 -9.05 -0.40 -25.35
N GLN A 421 -9.32 0.75 -24.74
CA GLN A 421 -10.43 0.91 -23.80
C GLN A 421 -11.78 0.64 -24.47
N ASP A 422 -11.98 1.17 -25.68
CA ASP A 422 -13.24 1.05 -26.43
C ASP A 422 -13.28 -0.21 -27.32
N GLY A 423 -12.16 -0.95 -27.39
CA GLY A 423 -11.92 -2.09 -28.28
C GLY A 423 -12.50 -3.41 -27.79
N ASN A 424 -12.65 -4.36 -28.71
CA ASN A 424 -13.16 -5.71 -28.46
C ASN A 424 -12.06 -6.77 -28.29
N VAL A 425 -10.77 -6.40 -28.37
CA VAL A 425 -9.64 -7.32 -28.20
C VAL A 425 -8.97 -7.13 -26.86
N THR A 426 -8.56 -8.22 -26.21
CA THR A 426 -7.66 -8.20 -25.06
C THR A 426 -6.53 -9.20 -25.33
N VAL A 427 -5.36 -8.66 -25.64
CA VAL A 427 -4.13 -9.44 -25.77
C VAL A 427 -3.48 -9.54 -24.39
N TYR A 428 -3.27 -10.74 -23.88
CA TYR A 428 -2.77 -10.97 -22.52
C TYR A 428 -1.37 -11.57 -22.54
N SER A 429 -0.58 -11.20 -21.53
CA SER A 429 0.72 -11.82 -21.25
C SER A 429 0.56 -12.96 -20.24
N GLY A 430 1.36 -14.02 -20.39
CA GLY A 430 1.39 -15.15 -19.47
C GLY A 430 0.21 -16.12 -19.63
N TYR A 431 -0.20 -16.75 -18.52
CA TYR A 431 -1.15 -17.89 -18.56
C TYR A 431 -2.63 -17.47 -18.58
N THR A 432 -2.99 -16.37 -17.92
CA THR A 432 -4.41 -16.04 -17.65
C THR A 432 -4.98 -15.05 -18.67
N PRO A 433 -6.00 -15.43 -19.47
CA PRO A 433 -6.56 -14.55 -20.50
C PRO A 433 -7.34 -13.35 -19.96
N PHE A 434 -7.93 -13.50 -18.77
CA PHE A 434 -8.86 -12.54 -18.19
C PHE A 434 -8.18 -11.37 -17.44
N LEU A 435 -7.02 -10.92 -17.93
CA LEU A 435 -6.35 -9.74 -17.37
C LEU A 435 -7.27 -8.52 -17.50
N GLY A 436 -7.52 -7.84 -16.38
CA GLY A 436 -8.57 -6.81 -16.26
C GLY A 436 -9.74 -7.17 -15.34
N TYR A 437 -10.05 -8.46 -15.18
CA TYR A 437 -11.33 -8.90 -14.60
C TYR A 437 -11.26 -9.56 -13.20
N SER A 438 -10.08 -9.63 -12.57
CA SER A 438 -9.78 -10.44 -11.36
C SER A 438 -9.64 -11.93 -11.71
N PRO A 439 -8.96 -12.75 -10.88
CA PRO A 439 -8.99 -14.20 -11.05
C PRO A 439 -10.42 -14.77 -10.98
N ALA A 440 -10.65 -15.90 -11.65
CA ALA A 440 -11.96 -16.55 -11.64
C ALA A 440 -12.40 -16.91 -10.22
N ALA A 441 -13.59 -16.48 -9.84
CA ALA A 441 -14.25 -16.84 -8.58
C ALA A 441 -14.85 -18.25 -8.66
N SER A 442 -15.48 -18.57 -9.79
CA SER A 442 -15.97 -19.91 -10.14
C SER A 442 -15.86 -20.13 -11.65
N GLN A 443 -15.74 -21.40 -12.04
CA GLN A 443 -15.73 -21.79 -13.46
C GLN A 443 -16.35 -23.18 -13.60
N TRP A 444 -17.04 -23.41 -14.70
CA TRP A 444 -17.57 -24.71 -15.06
C TRP A 444 -17.63 -24.85 -16.59
N SER A 445 -17.65 -26.09 -17.06
CA SER A 445 -17.77 -26.42 -18.47
C SER A 445 -18.83 -27.50 -18.67
N LEU A 446 -19.54 -27.39 -19.77
CA LEU A 446 -20.63 -28.27 -20.17
C LEU A 446 -20.31 -28.80 -21.58
N ALA A 447 -20.52 -30.09 -21.79
CA ALA A 447 -20.43 -30.72 -23.10
C ALA A 447 -21.72 -31.51 -23.33
N VAL A 448 -22.48 -31.12 -24.37
CA VAL A 448 -23.78 -31.72 -24.68
C VAL A 448 -23.80 -32.22 -26.11
N PRO A 449 -24.06 -33.52 -26.33
CA PRO A 449 -24.20 -34.06 -27.68
C PRO A 449 -25.47 -33.50 -28.35
N LEU A 450 -25.34 -33.05 -29.60
CA LEU A 450 -26.44 -32.50 -30.40
C LEU A 450 -27.17 -33.63 -31.13
N LEU A 451 -28.07 -34.28 -30.39
CA LEU A 451 -28.94 -35.36 -30.88
C LEU A 451 -30.32 -34.79 -31.30
N PRO A 452 -30.93 -35.31 -32.38
CA PRO A 452 -32.32 -35.00 -32.71
C PRO A 452 -33.25 -35.37 -31.55
N ALA A 453 -34.28 -34.55 -31.29
CA ALA A 453 -35.33 -34.90 -30.33
C ALA A 453 -36.20 -36.06 -30.86
N ASP A 454 -36.52 -37.03 -29.99
CA ASP A 454 -37.44 -38.14 -30.27
C ASP A 454 -38.92 -37.68 -30.17
N ASP A 455 -39.29 -36.60 -30.86
CA ASP A 455 -40.68 -36.12 -30.88
C ASP A 455 -41.49 -36.89 -31.93
N ARG A 456 -42.09 -38.00 -31.52
CA ARG A 456 -43.20 -38.65 -32.22
C ARG A 456 -44.52 -37.93 -31.89
N VAL A 457 -44.81 -36.81 -32.55
CA VAL A 457 -46.15 -36.21 -32.46
C VAL A 457 -47.09 -36.97 -33.39
N GLY A 458 -47.98 -37.79 -32.83
CA GLY A 458 -48.99 -38.54 -33.60
C GLY A 458 -48.45 -39.68 -34.47
N GLY A 459 -47.25 -40.22 -34.17
CA GLY A 459 -46.66 -41.31 -34.94
C GLY A 459 -45.95 -40.91 -36.24
N VAL A 460 -45.89 -39.60 -36.54
CA VAL A 460 -45.14 -39.05 -37.68
C VAL A 460 -43.97 -38.25 -37.13
N SER A 461 -42.74 -38.63 -37.51
CA SER A 461 -41.53 -37.87 -37.21
C SER A 461 -41.65 -36.45 -37.80
N ARG A 462 -41.19 -35.43 -37.07
CA ARG A 462 -41.11 -34.04 -37.58
C ARG A 462 -40.50 -34.04 -39.00
N PRO A 463 -41.20 -33.51 -40.02
CA PRO A 463 -40.68 -33.51 -41.39
C PRO A 463 -39.51 -32.51 -41.45
N GLY A 464 -38.27 -33.00 -41.39
CA GLY A 464 -37.07 -32.19 -41.63
C GLY A 464 -35.84 -32.44 -40.74
N GLY A 465 -35.95 -33.23 -39.67
CA GLY A 465 -34.84 -33.37 -38.70
C GLY A 465 -34.55 -32.05 -37.96
N PRO A 466 -33.51 -32.00 -37.08
CA PRO A 466 -33.17 -30.79 -36.36
C PRO A 466 -32.60 -29.73 -37.32
N GLN A 467 -32.99 -28.47 -37.15
CA GLN A 467 -32.50 -27.37 -37.98
C GLN A 467 -31.04 -27.06 -37.59
N PRO A 468 -30.07 -27.17 -38.52
CA PRO A 468 -28.67 -26.84 -38.23
C PRO A 468 -28.54 -25.36 -37.85
N PHE A 469 -27.56 -25.05 -37.00
CA PHE A 469 -27.27 -23.69 -36.56
C PHE A 469 -25.75 -23.46 -36.51
N THR A 470 -25.35 -22.20 -36.60
CA THR A 470 -23.97 -21.77 -36.38
C THR A 470 -23.78 -21.31 -34.93
N VAL A 471 -22.54 -21.34 -34.42
CA VAL A 471 -22.23 -20.80 -33.09
C VAL A 471 -22.61 -19.32 -32.98
N THR A 472 -22.51 -18.57 -34.09
CA THR A 472 -22.89 -17.16 -34.16
C THR A 472 -24.39 -16.96 -33.90
N GLU A 473 -25.26 -17.77 -34.52
CA GLU A 473 -26.71 -17.74 -34.25
C GLU A 473 -27.04 -18.01 -32.77
N LEU A 474 -26.33 -18.95 -32.14
CA LEU A 474 -26.52 -19.25 -30.71
C LEU A 474 -26.08 -18.08 -29.83
N VAL A 475 -24.90 -17.52 -30.09
CA VAL A 475 -24.37 -16.37 -29.33
C VAL A 475 -25.29 -15.16 -29.48
N ASP A 476 -25.78 -14.89 -30.69
CA ASP A 476 -26.70 -13.79 -30.97
C ASP A 476 -28.03 -13.98 -30.23
N HIS A 477 -28.56 -15.22 -30.20
CA HIS A 477 -29.76 -15.53 -29.43
C HIS A 477 -29.56 -15.29 -27.92
N VAL A 478 -28.45 -15.78 -27.36
CA VAL A 478 -28.10 -15.57 -25.94
C VAL A 478 -27.92 -14.08 -25.64
N ARG A 479 -27.20 -13.35 -26.50
CA ARG A 479 -27.00 -11.89 -26.39
C ARG A 479 -28.34 -11.15 -26.37
N ALA A 480 -29.24 -11.47 -27.30
CA ALA A 480 -30.56 -10.86 -27.39
C ALA A 480 -31.40 -11.17 -26.14
N ARG A 481 -31.38 -12.42 -25.65
CA ARG A 481 -32.16 -12.82 -24.48
C ARG A 481 -31.69 -12.15 -23.18
N LEU A 482 -30.37 -12.09 -22.97
CA LEU A 482 -29.77 -11.42 -21.82
C LEU A 482 -30.04 -9.91 -21.87
N SER A 483 -29.87 -9.28 -23.04
CA SER A 483 -30.17 -7.86 -23.23
C SER A 483 -31.64 -7.53 -22.99
N ALA A 484 -32.57 -8.35 -23.50
CA ALA A 484 -34.01 -8.17 -23.28
C ALA A 484 -34.42 -8.30 -21.80
N THR A 485 -33.72 -9.16 -21.05
CA THR A 485 -33.94 -9.35 -19.61
C THR A 485 -33.49 -8.11 -18.82
N ALA A 486 -32.47 -7.40 -19.30
CA ALA A 486 -32.05 -6.13 -18.72
C ALA A 486 -33.04 -4.98 -18.99
N THR A 487 -33.66 -4.95 -20.18
CA THR A 487 -34.60 -3.87 -20.57
C THR A 487 -35.99 -4.03 -19.95
N ARG A 488 -36.46 -5.27 -19.71
CA ARG A 488 -37.79 -5.56 -19.12
C ARG A 488 -37.83 -5.44 -17.59
N GLY A 489 -37.21 -4.41 -17.01
CA GLY A 489 -37.46 -4.07 -15.61
C GLY A 489 -38.98 -4.02 -15.36
N VAL A 490 -39.50 -4.97 -14.58
CA VAL A 490 -40.92 -5.21 -14.36
C VAL A 490 -41.55 -3.99 -13.67
N PRO A 491 -42.69 -3.44 -14.15
CA PRO A 491 -43.40 -2.34 -13.46
C PRO A 491 -43.91 -2.70 -12.05
N ASP A 492 -44.08 -4.00 -11.76
CA ASP A 492 -44.61 -4.54 -10.49
C ASP A 492 -43.55 -4.95 -9.45
N ALA A 493 -42.25 -4.79 -9.72
CA ALA A 493 -41.18 -5.13 -8.75
C ALA A 493 -40.97 -4.05 -7.67
N ALA A 494 -41.97 -3.21 -7.41
CA ALA A 494 -41.95 -2.22 -6.33
C ALA A 494 -42.28 -2.83 -4.94
N ALA A 495 -42.57 -4.12 -4.84
CA ALA A 495 -42.87 -4.79 -3.55
C ALA A 495 -41.73 -5.65 -2.98
N ASP A 496 -40.86 -6.25 -3.81
CA ASP A 496 -39.92 -7.29 -3.36
C ASP A 496 -38.46 -7.08 -3.85
N GLY A 497 -37.85 -5.90 -3.66
CA GLY A 497 -36.38 -5.73 -3.63
C GLY A 497 -35.52 -6.28 -4.80
N GLU A 498 -36.12 -6.67 -5.92
CA GLU A 498 -35.45 -7.17 -7.12
C GLU A 498 -34.97 -5.98 -7.95
N ALA A 499 -33.78 -5.46 -7.61
CA ALA A 499 -33.12 -4.46 -8.44
C ALA A 499 -32.91 -5.03 -9.85
N ALA A 500 -33.59 -4.45 -10.83
CA ALA A 500 -33.43 -4.76 -12.24
C ALA A 500 -31.96 -4.68 -12.66
N LEU A 501 -31.58 -5.49 -13.66
CA LEU A 501 -30.28 -5.49 -14.35
C LEU A 501 -30.02 -4.21 -15.18
N GLY A 502 -30.44 -3.04 -14.70
CA GLY A 502 -30.49 -1.76 -15.43
C GLY A 502 -29.14 -1.20 -15.88
N SER A 503 -28.04 -1.89 -15.63
CA SER A 503 -26.69 -1.56 -16.10
C SER A 503 -25.95 -2.75 -16.74
N LEU A 504 -26.68 -3.80 -17.18
CA LEU A 504 -26.07 -4.93 -17.88
C LEU A 504 -25.39 -4.47 -19.18
N VAL A 505 -24.10 -4.76 -19.31
CA VAL A 505 -23.32 -4.51 -20.52
C VAL A 505 -22.90 -5.84 -21.11
N VAL A 506 -23.42 -6.18 -22.28
CA VAL A 506 -23.06 -7.38 -23.04
C VAL A 506 -22.17 -6.99 -24.21
N GLN A 507 -20.98 -7.57 -24.29
CA GLN A 507 -19.96 -7.22 -25.28
C GLN A 507 -19.26 -8.46 -25.81
N ASP A 508 -18.93 -8.46 -27.10
CA ASP A 508 -18.02 -9.44 -27.67
C ASP A 508 -16.58 -9.11 -27.30
N ARG A 509 -15.87 -10.08 -26.74
CA ARG A 509 -14.47 -9.93 -26.35
C ARG A 509 -13.63 -11.06 -26.94
N ILE A 510 -12.55 -10.70 -27.61
CA ILE A 510 -11.57 -11.63 -28.16
C ILE A 510 -10.36 -11.65 -27.24
N PHE A 511 -10.03 -12.82 -26.73
CA PHE A 511 -8.82 -13.04 -25.94
C PHE A 511 -7.76 -13.72 -26.80
N ALA A 512 -6.58 -13.12 -26.87
CA ALA A 512 -5.46 -13.62 -27.66
C ALA A 512 -4.17 -13.65 -26.83
N SER A 513 -3.39 -14.72 -26.93
CA SER A 513 -2.09 -14.83 -26.26
C SER A 513 -1.07 -13.89 -26.91
N GLY A 514 -0.41 -13.03 -26.13
CA GLY A 514 0.56 -12.06 -26.65
C GLY A 514 1.73 -12.68 -27.40
N THR A 515 2.12 -13.90 -27.05
CA THR A 515 3.17 -14.68 -27.72
C THR A 515 2.74 -15.36 -29.01
N ALA A 516 1.44 -15.47 -29.27
CA ALA A 516 0.89 -16.14 -30.46
C ALA A 516 0.37 -15.15 -31.50
N VAL A 517 0.44 -13.85 -31.20
CA VAL A 517 -0.12 -12.76 -32.00
C VAL A 517 0.89 -12.19 -33.00
N GLY A 518 2.19 -12.44 -32.80
CA GLY A 518 3.27 -11.91 -33.64
C GLY A 518 3.24 -12.34 -35.12
N ASP A 519 2.64 -13.50 -35.42
CA ASP A 519 2.52 -14.03 -36.80
C ASP A 519 1.13 -13.77 -37.43
N ASP A 520 0.19 -13.21 -36.67
CA ASP A 520 -1.20 -13.03 -37.11
C ASP A 520 -1.44 -11.60 -37.59
N GLU A 521 -1.49 -11.42 -38.91
CA GLU A 521 -1.69 -10.13 -39.58
C GLU A 521 -2.94 -9.36 -39.09
N ARG A 522 -3.93 -10.06 -38.52
CA ARG A 522 -5.14 -9.42 -37.96
C ARG A 522 -4.84 -8.49 -36.78
N PHE A 523 -3.75 -8.76 -36.07
CA PHE A 523 -3.38 -8.05 -34.86
C PHE A 523 -2.14 -7.16 -35.03
N ILE A 524 -1.39 -7.31 -36.12
CA ILE A 524 -0.20 -6.49 -36.42
C ILE A 524 -0.64 -5.18 -37.08
N ARG A 525 0.03 -4.07 -36.74
CA ARG A 525 -0.23 -2.75 -37.33
C ARG A 525 1.03 -2.18 -37.96
N ALA A 526 0.88 -1.60 -39.15
CA ALA A 526 1.99 -0.94 -39.84
C ALA A 526 2.42 0.39 -39.17
N THR A 527 1.51 1.04 -38.44
CA THR A 527 1.72 2.39 -37.91
C THR A 527 2.03 2.46 -36.41
N THR A 528 1.80 1.39 -35.66
CA THR A 528 1.98 1.36 -34.19
C THR A 528 2.58 0.04 -33.73
N LEU A 529 3.47 0.08 -32.73
CA LEU A 529 4.06 -1.13 -32.14
C LEU A 529 3.04 -1.98 -31.36
N ALA A 530 2.02 -1.35 -30.79
CA ALA A 530 0.98 -2.05 -30.03
C ALA A 530 0.08 -2.90 -30.95
N PRO A 531 -0.36 -4.09 -30.50
CA PRO A 531 -1.26 -4.93 -31.28
C PRO A 531 -2.65 -4.30 -31.42
N ALA A 532 -3.42 -4.78 -32.40
CA ALA A 532 -4.75 -4.26 -32.69
C ALA A 532 -5.71 -4.43 -31.50
N ALA A 533 -6.27 -3.32 -31.07
CA ALA A 533 -7.27 -3.24 -30.01
C ALA A 533 -8.69 -3.60 -30.48
N ARG A 534 -8.92 -3.59 -31.79
CA ARG A 534 -10.24 -3.79 -32.40
C ARG A 534 -10.15 -4.68 -33.64
N LEU A 535 -11.05 -5.65 -33.72
CA LEU A 535 -11.30 -6.47 -34.91
C LEU A 535 -12.70 -6.18 -35.47
N SER A 536 -12.86 -6.33 -36.80
CA SER A 536 -14.14 -6.14 -37.48
C SER A 536 -15.15 -7.25 -37.12
N ALA A 537 -16.44 -7.01 -37.34
CA ALA A 537 -17.49 -8.00 -37.09
C ALA A 537 -17.21 -9.31 -37.85
N ASP A 538 -16.84 -9.24 -39.13
CA ASP A 538 -16.52 -10.41 -39.96
C ASP A 538 -15.31 -11.20 -39.46
N GLN A 539 -14.34 -10.53 -38.81
CA GLN A 539 -13.20 -11.21 -38.18
C GLN A 539 -13.64 -11.91 -36.88
N VAL A 540 -14.49 -11.27 -36.09
CA VAL A 540 -15.06 -11.85 -34.86
C VAL A 540 -15.87 -13.10 -35.19
N GLU A 541 -16.76 -13.02 -36.18
CA GLU A 541 -17.59 -14.14 -36.64
C GLU A 541 -16.74 -15.34 -37.09
N ARG A 542 -15.70 -15.11 -37.90
CA ARG A 542 -14.77 -16.17 -38.31
C ARG A 542 -14.06 -16.83 -37.12
N ILE A 543 -13.73 -16.07 -36.07
CA ILE A 543 -13.12 -16.60 -34.84
C ILE A 543 -14.11 -17.43 -34.04
N MET A 544 -15.40 -17.03 -34.03
CA MET A 544 -16.46 -17.79 -33.36
C MET A 544 -16.72 -19.14 -34.03
N GLU A 545 -16.75 -19.16 -35.37
CA GLU A 545 -16.97 -20.39 -36.14
C GLU A 545 -15.79 -21.36 -36.06
N ARG A 546 -14.56 -20.84 -36.05
CA ARG A 546 -13.32 -21.64 -36.04
C ARG A 546 -12.35 -21.12 -34.99
N PRO A 547 -12.59 -21.42 -33.70
CA PRO A 547 -11.77 -20.89 -32.64
C PRO A 547 -10.40 -21.61 -32.65
N THR A 548 -9.30 -20.86 -32.80
CA THR A 548 -7.94 -21.42 -32.71
C THR A 548 -7.52 -21.55 -31.25
N GLY A 549 -6.52 -22.39 -30.95
CA GLY A 549 -6.01 -22.54 -29.58
C GLY A 549 -5.52 -21.23 -28.94
N ALA A 550 -5.00 -20.31 -29.77
CA ALA A 550 -4.41 -19.05 -29.34
C ALA A 550 -5.41 -17.88 -29.23
N VAL A 551 -6.53 -17.93 -29.95
CA VAL A 551 -7.51 -16.83 -30.05
C VAL A 551 -8.91 -17.36 -29.80
N ARG A 552 -9.58 -16.85 -28.77
CA ARG A 552 -10.92 -17.27 -28.38
C ARG A 552 -11.87 -16.08 -28.31
N HIS A 553 -13.06 -16.24 -28.88
CA HIS A 553 -14.20 -15.35 -28.62
C HIS A 553 -14.84 -15.71 -27.28
N CYS A 554 -15.19 -14.70 -26.51
CA CYS A 554 -16.01 -14.82 -25.31
C CYS A 554 -17.07 -13.74 -25.35
N LEU A 555 -18.32 -14.11 -25.07
CA LEU A 555 -19.37 -13.15 -24.76
C LEU A 555 -19.16 -12.70 -23.31
N ALA A 556 -18.83 -11.44 -23.13
CA ALA A 556 -18.55 -10.83 -21.84
C ALA A 556 -19.78 -10.08 -21.33
N ILE A 557 -20.25 -10.47 -20.14
CA ILE A 557 -21.40 -9.86 -19.48
C ILE A 557 -20.92 -9.17 -18.22
N HIS A 558 -20.91 -7.84 -18.24
CA HIS A 558 -20.51 -7.00 -17.11
C HIS A 558 -21.73 -6.38 -16.46
N VAL A 559 -21.79 -6.43 -15.12
CA VAL A 559 -22.83 -5.72 -14.36
C VAL A 559 -22.14 -4.84 -13.32
N PRO A 560 -22.00 -3.53 -13.58
CA PRO A 560 -21.41 -2.62 -12.62
C PRO A 560 -22.37 -2.39 -11.46
N LEU A 561 -21.93 -2.77 -10.26
CA LEU A 561 -22.64 -2.57 -9.00
C LEU A 561 -21.93 -1.51 -8.16
N TRP A 562 -22.65 -0.88 -7.23
CA TRP A 562 -22.07 0.10 -6.31
C TRP A 562 -21.29 1.21 -7.04
N GLY A 563 -21.87 1.79 -8.10
CA GLY A 563 -21.21 2.81 -8.92
C GLY A 563 -19.95 2.34 -9.66
N GLY A 564 -19.83 1.02 -9.92
CA GLY A 564 -18.68 0.37 -10.54
C GLY A 564 -17.61 -0.10 -9.54
N ASP A 565 -17.79 0.16 -8.25
CA ASP A 565 -16.83 -0.27 -7.22
C ASP A 565 -16.74 -1.80 -7.18
N VAL A 566 -17.83 -2.51 -7.48
CA VAL A 566 -17.82 -3.96 -7.67
C VAL A 566 -18.37 -4.30 -9.04
N VAL A 567 -17.61 -5.06 -9.84
CA VAL A 567 -18.02 -5.43 -11.20
C VAL A 567 -17.93 -6.96 -11.36
N PRO A 568 -19.01 -7.70 -11.07
CA PRO A 568 -19.16 -9.07 -11.55
C PRO A 568 -19.16 -9.09 -13.09
N THR A 569 -18.39 -10.03 -13.62
CA THR A 569 -18.25 -10.31 -15.05
C THR A 569 -18.41 -11.81 -15.27
N VAL A 570 -19.29 -12.18 -16.18
CA VAL A 570 -19.44 -13.57 -16.64
C VAL A 570 -18.92 -13.65 -18.06
N PHE A 571 -17.99 -14.57 -18.33
CA PHE A 571 -17.54 -14.88 -19.68
C PHE A 571 -18.16 -16.20 -20.12
N LEU A 572 -18.77 -16.17 -21.31
CA LEU A 572 -19.33 -17.35 -21.95
C LEU A 572 -18.56 -17.61 -23.25
N HIS A 573 -18.00 -18.81 -23.35
CA HIS A 573 -17.37 -19.29 -24.58
C HIS A 573 -18.17 -20.48 -25.10
N PHE A 574 -18.53 -20.42 -26.38
CA PHE A 574 -19.27 -21.45 -27.09
C PHE A 574 -18.40 -22.02 -28.20
N SER A 575 -18.41 -23.33 -28.36
CA SER A 575 -17.85 -23.99 -29.55
C SER A 575 -18.65 -25.25 -29.89
N THR A 576 -18.66 -25.60 -31.17
CA THR A 576 -19.28 -26.85 -31.65
C THR A 576 -18.22 -27.70 -32.32
N GLU A 577 -17.91 -28.86 -31.74
CA GLU A 577 -16.93 -29.81 -32.27
C GLU A 577 -17.54 -31.22 -32.27
N GLY A 578 -17.42 -31.95 -33.38
CA GLY A 578 -17.88 -33.35 -33.44
C GLY A 578 -19.36 -33.55 -33.07
N ARG A 579 -20.26 -32.65 -33.51
CA ARG A 579 -21.70 -32.62 -33.12
C ARG A 579 -21.95 -32.49 -31.61
N THR A 580 -20.98 -31.95 -30.87
CA THR A 580 -21.11 -31.65 -29.44
C THR A 580 -21.04 -30.15 -29.24
N LEU A 581 -21.96 -29.59 -28.46
CA LEU A 581 -21.92 -28.21 -28.01
C LEU A 581 -21.09 -28.15 -26.73
N HIS A 582 -19.99 -27.39 -26.79
CA HIS A 582 -19.18 -27.05 -25.63
C HIS A 582 -19.52 -25.64 -25.17
N LEU A 583 -19.80 -25.51 -23.88
CA LEU A 583 -19.98 -24.25 -23.20
C LEU A 583 -18.99 -24.17 -22.06
N HIS A 584 -18.22 -23.09 -22.02
CA HIS A 584 -17.37 -22.74 -20.88
C HIS A 584 -17.85 -21.43 -20.27
N CYS A 585 -18.10 -21.46 -18.96
CA CYS A 585 -18.54 -20.29 -18.19
C CYS A 585 -17.51 -20.00 -17.11
N SER A 586 -16.98 -18.77 -17.09
CA SER A 586 -16.10 -18.30 -16.02
C SER A 586 -16.64 -17.02 -15.39
N ASN A 587 -16.75 -17.03 -14.06
CA ASN A 587 -17.23 -15.89 -13.28
C ASN A 587 -16.04 -15.18 -12.65
N HIS A 588 -15.96 -13.87 -12.90
CA HIS A 588 -14.89 -13.01 -12.47
C HIS A 588 -15.49 -11.84 -11.69
N VAL A 589 -15.06 -11.64 -10.45
CA VAL A 589 -15.57 -10.54 -9.63
C VAL A 589 -14.45 -9.58 -9.30
N LEU A 590 -14.54 -8.40 -9.91
CA LEU A 590 -13.62 -7.31 -9.64
C LEU A 590 -14.09 -6.58 -8.37
N GLY A 591 -13.37 -6.83 -7.28
CA GLY A 591 -13.72 -6.29 -5.96
C GLY A 591 -13.55 -4.77 -5.83
N PRO A 592 -13.96 -4.22 -4.67
CA PRO A 592 -13.93 -2.80 -4.38
C PRO A 592 -12.54 -2.21 -4.55
N VAL A 593 -12.47 -0.96 -4.96
CA VAL A 593 -11.22 -0.20 -4.99
C VAL A 593 -10.65 -0.10 -3.56
N ARG A 594 -9.32 -0.03 -3.43
CA ARG A 594 -8.65 0.15 -2.14
C ARG A 594 -9.31 1.26 -1.32
N ALA A 595 -9.57 0.93 -0.05
CA ALA A 595 -10.20 1.83 0.92
C ALA A 595 -9.50 3.21 0.98
N ASP A 596 -8.18 3.25 0.85
CA ASP A 596 -7.40 4.49 0.90
C ASP A 596 -7.72 5.47 -0.24
N TYR A 597 -8.25 4.98 -1.37
CA TYR A 597 -8.56 5.80 -2.54
C TYR A 597 -9.93 6.47 -2.44
N HIS A 598 -10.80 5.95 -1.58
CA HIS A 598 -12.09 6.55 -1.21
C HIS A 598 -11.93 7.76 -0.27
N VAL A 599 -10.70 8.22 -0.03
CA VAL A 599 -10.42 9.37 0.83
C VAL A 599 -11.16 10.62 0.38
N VAL A 600 -11.38 10.80 -0.92
CA VAL A 600 -12.06 11.97 -1.49
C VAL A 600 -13.46 12.18 -0.94
N ASP A 601 -14.21 11.11 -0.68
CA ASP A 601 -15.58 11.22 -0.16
C ASP A 601 -15.64 11.58 1.33
N ARG A 602 -14.50 11.45 2.02
CA ARG A 602 -14.34 11.91 3.40
C ARG A 602 -13.96 13.39 3.47
N LEU A 603 -13.46 13.97 2.39
CA LEU A 603 -13.04 15.36 2.33
C LEU A 603 -14.24 16.27 2.03
N ARG A 604 -15.13 16.43 3.01
CA ARG A 604 -16.27 17.35 2.89
C ARG A 604 -15.86 18.79 3.19
N GLY A 605 -16.30 19.72 2.33
CA GLY A 605 -16.18 21.16 2.55
C GLY A 605 -14.74 21.72 2.55
N PRO A 606 -14.60 23.01 2.88
CA PRO A 606 -13.30 23.67 2.93
C PRO A 606 -12.40 23.05 4.02
N LEU A 607 -11.08 23.25 3.87
CA LEU A 607 -10.11 22.72 4.80
C LEU A 607 -10.30 23.34 6.20
N SER A 608 -10.83 22.54 7.14
CA SER A 608 -11.04 23.00 8.52
C SER A 608 -9.69 23.25 9.24
N PRO A 609 -9.64 24.15 10.23
CA PRO A 609 -8.41 24.40 11.00
C PRO A 609 -7.85 23.14 11.66
N ALA A 610 -8.74 22.24 12.07
CA ALA A 610 -8.37 20.98 12.70
C ALA A 610 -7.82 19.95 11.68
N ALA A 611 -8.37 19.91 10.47
CA ALA A 611 -7.84 19.08 9.38
C ALA A 611 -6.46 19.59 8.93
N ARG A 612 -6.29 20.92 8.84
CA ARG A 612 -5.02 21.57 8.55
C ARG A 612 -3.94 21.20 9.59
N ARG A 613 -4.28 21.18 10.88
CA ARG A 613 -3.36 20.70 11.93
C ARG A 613 -2.99 19.23 11.76
N GLY A 614 -3.95 18.39 11.37
CA GLY A 614 -3.70 16.98 11.03
C GLY A 614 -2.65 16.86 9.92
N LEU A 615 -2.83 17.58 8.81
CA LEU A 615 -1.89 17.57 7.68
C LEU A 615 -0.49 18.06 8.07
N LEU A 616 -0.39 19.11 8.90
CA LEU A 616 0.90 19.60 9.40
C LEU A 616 1.62 18.54 10.24
N LEU A 617 0.91 17.82 11.10
CA LEU A 617 1.48 16.77 11.94
C LEU A 617 1.82 15.51 11.13
N ASP A 618 1.01 15.15 10.14
CA ASP A 618 1.24 14.01 9.25
C ASP A 618 2.39 14.26 8.26
N ALA A 619 2.70 15.52 7.97
CA ALA A 619 3.86 15.90 7.16
C ALA A 619 5.19 15.59 7.87
N VAL A 620 5.28 15.74 9.20
CA VAL A 620 6.52 15.55 9.99
C VAL A 620 7.21 14.19 9.72
N PRO A 621 6.55 13.03 9.87
CA PRO A 621 7.19 11.75 9.57
C PRO A 621 7.45 11.53 8.08
N ARG A 622 6.64 12.14 7.18
CA ARG A 622 6.79 12.05 5.73
C ARG A 622 7.97 12.86 5.21
N THR A 623 8.27 14.01 5.82
CA THR A 623 9.41 14.88 5.45
C THR A 623 10.71 14.12 5.45
N GLY A 624 10.96 13.27 6.46
CA GLY A 624 12.22 12.56 6.52
C GLY A 624 12.39 11.51 5.43
N ALA A 625 11.35 10.71 5.14
CA ALA A 625 11.43 9.75 4.05
C ALA A 625 11.56 10.46 2.69
N ALA A 626 10.80 11.55 2.48
CA ALA A 626 10.84 12.33 1.25
C ALA A 626 12.20 13.02 1.03
N PHE A 627 12.80 13.60 2.08
CA PHE A 627 14.09 14.31 1.99
C PHE A 627 15.23 13.40 1.50
N PHE A 628 15.36 12.20 2.06
CA PHE A 628 16.42 11.26 1.65
C PHE A 628 16.11 10.53 0.35
N ALA A 629 14.83 10.32 0.02
CA ALA A 629 14.45 9.69 -1.25
C ALA A 629 14.49 10.67 -2.43
N ALA A 630 14.42 11.98 -2.17
CA ALA A 630 14.30 13.02 -3.21
C ALA A 630 15.43 13.00 -4.26
N PRO A 631 16.73 12.90 -3.92
CA PRO A 631 17.79 12.85 -4.93
C PRO A 631 17.64 11.68 -5.89
N PHE A 632 17.28 10.50 -5.38
CA PHE A 632 17.06 9.30 -6.19
C PHE A 632 15.81 9.41 -7.06
N ARG A 633 14.72 10.00 -6.53
CA ARG A 633 13.48 10.24 -7.28
C ARG A 633 13.68 11.29 -8.38
N ALA A 634 14.36 12.38 -8.06
CA ALA A 634 14.71 13.42 -9.02
C ALA A 634 15.62 12.88 -10.12
N LEU A 635 16.62 12.06 -9.77
CA LEU A 635 17.49 11.41 -10.75
C LEU A 635 16.74 10.38 -11.61
N ARG A 636 15.87 9.55 -11.02
CA ARG A 636 15.02 8.61 -11.76
C ARG A 636 14.12 9.33 -12.76
N GLN A 637 13.58 10.48 -12.37
CA GLN A 637 12.76 11.31 -13.26
C GLN A 637 13.59 12.01 -14.34
N ALA A 638 14.75 12.56 -14.00
CA ALA A 638 15.64 13.19 -14.97
C ALA A 638 16.11 12.20 -16.04
N ARG A 639 16.35 10.95 -15.64
CA ARG A 639 16.69 9.82 -16.54
C ARG A 639 15.45 9.13 -17.13
N PHE A 640 14.24 9.64 -16.96
CA PHE A 640 13.03 8.96 -17.45
C PHE A 640 13.06 8.82 -18.97
N GLU A 641 13.34 9.90 -19.71
CA GLU A 641 13.45 9.84 -21.19
C GLU A 641 14.56 8.91 -21.64
N GLU A 642 15.76 9.04 -21.06
CA GLU A 642 16.90 8.20 -21.43
C GLU A 642 16.60 6.72 -21.17
N ARG A 643 15.99 6.38 -20.03
CA ARG A 643 15.58 5.00 -19.73
C ARG A 643 14.49 4.52 -20.68
N HIS A 644 13.53 5.37 -21.01
CA HIS A 644 12.46 5.06 -21.95
C HIS A 644 13.03 4.77 -23.34
N THR A 645 13.89 5.64 -23.87
CA THR A 645 14.55 5.45 -25.16
C THR A 645 15.43 4.20 -25.17
N ARG A 646 16.22 3.96 -24.13
CA ARG A 646 17.05 2.74 -24.02
C ARG A 646 16.18 1.48 -23.97
N ARG A 647 15.11 1.48 -23.15
CA ARG A 647 14.13 0.39 -23.10
C ARG A 647 13.54 0.16 -24.49
N MET A 648 13.11 1.21 -25.19
CA MET A 648 12.52 1.07 -26.53
C MET A 648 13.50 0.47 -27.55
N VAL A 649 14.76 0.87 -27.52
CA VAL A 649 15.81 0.28 -28.38
C VAL A 649 16.00 -1.21 -28.05
N ASP A 650 15.98 -1.58 -26.77
CA ASP A 650 16.12 -2.97 -26.36
C ASP A 650 14.86 -3.80 -26.72
N GLU A 651 13.66 -3.24 -26.60
CA GLU A 651 12.41 -3.91 -27.02
C GLU A 651 12.34 -4.09 -28.54
N LEU A 652 12.79 -3.11 -29.33
CA LEU A 652 12.88 -3.26 -30.79
C LEU A 652 13.87 -4.36 -31.19
N LYS A 653 15.02 -4.45 -30.52
CA LYS A 653 15.97 -5.57 -30.73
C LYS A 653 15.37 -6.91 -30.32
N ALA A 654 14.64 -6.96 -29.20
CA ALA A 654 13.98 -8.18 -28.75
C ALA A 654 12.92 -8.61 -29.76
N LEU A 655 12.15 -7.67 -30.30
CA LEU A 655 11.17 -7.92 -31.36
C LEU A 655 11.82 -8.48 -32.64
N GLU A 656 13.00 -8.01 -33.01
CA GLU A 656 13.75 -8.52 -34.17
C GLU A 656 14.37 -9.91 -33.94
N GLN A 657 14.79 -10.21 -32.69
CA GLN A 657 15.57 -11.41 -32.37
C GLN A 657 14.72 -12.58 -31.85
N ASP A 658 13.61 -12.29 -31.17
CA ASP A 658 12.73 -13.29 -30.57
C ASP A 658 11.45 -13.45 -31.40
N PRO A 659 11.28 -14.56 -32.13
CA PRO A 659 10.05 -14.81 -32.89
C PRO A 659 8.82 -15.01 -31.98
N VAL A 660 9.00 -15.26 -30.68
CA VAL A 660 7.92 -15.47 -29.69
C VAL A 660 7.78 -14.24 -28.78
N TYR A 661 8.09 -13.05 -29.30
CA TYR A 661 7.97 -11.80 -28.56
C TYR A 661 6.54 -11.59 -28.01
N ASP A 662 6.44 -11.24 -26.73
CA ASP A 662 5.17 -11.12 -26.02
C ASP A 662 4.59 -9.70 -26.12
N PHE A 663 3.59 -9.53 -26.98
CA PHE A 663 2.81 -8.29 -27.12
C PHE A 663 1.71 -8.13 -26.06
N GLY A 664 1.58 -9.09 -25.14
CA GLY A 664 0.50 -9.16 -24.19
C GLY A 664 0.52 -8.04 -23.15
N ALA A 665 -0.67 -7.60 -22.76
CA ALA A 665 -0.80 -6.69 -21.64
C ALA A 665 -0.30 -7.35 -20.36
N ARG A 666 0.51 -6.64 -19.58
CA ARG A 666 1.10 -7.13 -18.32
C ARG A 666 0.43 -6.57 -17.06
N LEU A 667 -0.24 -5.43 -17.19
CA LEU A 667 -0.85 -4.71 -16.08
C LEU A 667 -2.24 -4.19 -16.44
N SER A 668 -3.22 -4.42 -15.56
CA SER A 668 -4.51 -3.71 -15.60
C SER A 668 -4.58 -2.68 -14.48
N VAL A 669 -4.89 -1.43 -14.84
CA VAL A 669 -5.03 -0.30 -13.90
C VAL A 669 -6.12 -0.59 -12.86
N ARG A 670 -7.25 -1.17 -13.29
CA ARG A 670 -8.35 -1.48 -12.38
C ARG A 670 -8.01 -2.61 -11.41
N GLN A 671 -7.30 -3.65 -11.85
CA GLN A 671 -6.83 -4.73 -10.97
C GLN A 671 -5.77 -4.24 -9.98
N LEU A 672 -4.88 -3.34 -10.40
CA LEU A 672 -3.85 -2.76 -9.55
C LEU A 672 -4.42 -2.04 -8.32
N ALA A 673 -5.65 -1.54 -8.45
CA ALA A 673 -6.36 -0.78 -7.44
C ALA A 673 -7.38 -1.60 -6.62
N VAL A 674 -7.50 -2.91 -6.86
CA VAL A 674 -8.42 -3.78 -6.11
C VAL A 674 -7.99 -3.88 -4.65
N SER A 675 -8.97 -3.75 -3.76
CA SER A 675 -8.82 -3.96 -2.33
C SER A 675 -8.69 -5.45 -2.02
N PRO A 676 -7.79 -5.85 -1.11
CA PRO A 676 -7.71 -7.24 -0.66
C PRO A 676 -8.93 -7.68 0.17
N ASN A 677 -9.77 -6.75 0.62
CA ASN A 677 -10.97 -7.01 1.42
C ASN A 677 -12.16 -6.22 0.88
N TYR A 678 -13.35 -6.82 0.95
CA TYR A 678 -14.61 -6.11 0.75
C TYR A 678 -14.88 -5.11 1.87
N GLN A 679 -15.51 -3.99 1.53
CA GLN A 679 -15.78 -2.91 2.48
C GLN A 679 -17.16 -3.06 3.14
N ASN A 680 -18.11 -3.66 2.41
CA ASN A 680 -19.44 -3.98 2.88
C ASN A 680 -19.75 -5.46 2.57
N TYR A 681 -20.44 -6.14 3.48
CA TYR A 681 -20.86 -7.53 3.27
C TYR A 681 -21.80 -7.68 2.06
N PHE A 682 -22.72 -6.72 1.87
CA PHE A 682 -23.67 -6.76 0.75
C PHE A 682 -22.99 -6.69 -0.61
N GLN A 683 -21.78 -6.13 -0.71
CA GLN A 683 -21.01 -6.18 -1.96
C GLN A 683 -20.71 -7.62 -2.41
N VAL A 684 -20.50 -8.55 -1.47
CA VAL A 684 -20.25 -9.96 -1.78
C VAL A 684 -21.55 -10.65 -2.19
N VAL A 685 -22.62 -10.41 -1.44
CA VAL A 685 -23.94 -11.01 -1.69
C VAL A 685 -24.51 -10.56 -3.03
N ASP A 686 -24.44 -9.26 -3.33
CA ASP A 686 -24.95 -8.70 -4.58
C ASP A 686 -24.17 -9.23 -5.78
N ALA A 687 -22.84 -9.33 -5.69
CA ALA A 687 -22.02 -9.88 -6.76
C ALA A 687 -22.37 -11.35 -7.05
N ALA A 688 -22.52 -12.17 -6.00
CA ALA A 688 -22.89 -13.59 -6.13
C ALA A 688 -24.31 -13.78 -6.67
N ARG A 689 -25.27 -12.93 -6.25
CA ARG A 689 -26.64 -12.93 -6.76
C ARG A 689 -26.65 -12.68 -8.26
N ILE A 690 -25.91 -11.67 -8.72
CA ILE A 690 -25.88 -11.28 -10.13
C ILE A 690 -25.22 -12.34 -11.01
N THR A 691 -24.08 -12.92 -10.60
CA THR A 691 -23.45 -14.00 -11.38
C THR A 691 -24.39 -15.19 -11.52
N SER A 692 -25.07 -15.58 -10.42
CA SER A 692 -26.03 -16.70 -10.43
C SER A 692 -27.25 -16.42 -11.31
N LEU A 693 -27.72 -15.16 -11.35
CA LEU A 693 -28.81 -14.72 -12.21
C LEU A 693 -28.43 -14.80 -13.69
N VAL A 694 -27.25 -14.28 -14.06
CA VAL A 694 -26.73 -14.34 -15.44
C VAL A 694 -26.56 -15.79 -15.90
N GLU A 695 -25.99 -16.67 -15.07
CA GLU A 695 -25.85 -18.10 -15.38
C GLU A 695 -27.21 -18.77 -15.63
N ARG A 696 -28.19 -18.52 -14.77
CA ARG A 696 -29.55 -19.08 -14.91
C ARG A 696 -30.21 -18.62 -16.20
N HIS A 697 -30.14 -17.33 -16.54
CA HIS A 697 -30.71 -16.81 -17.79
C HIS A 697 -29.98 -17.33 -19.02
N THR A 698 -28.65 -17.49 -18.95
CA THR A 698 -27.86 -18.08 -20.02
C THR A 698 -28.28 -19.51 -20.30
N LEU A 699 -28.35 -20.36 -19.27
CA LEU A 699 -28.75 -21.76 -19.41
C LEU A 699 -30.20 -21.87 -19.93
N ALA A 700 -31.10 -21.00 -19.47
CA ALA A 700 -32.47 -20.95 -19.97
C ALA A 700 -32.55 -20.54 -21.46
N ALA A 701 -31.73 -19.56 -21.89
CA ALA A 701 -31.66 -19.13 -23.28
C ALA A 701 -31.16 -20.25 -24.21
N ILE A 702 -30.13 -20.99 -23.78
CA ILE A 702 -29.60 -22.12 -24.55
C ILE A 702 -30.65 -23.24 -24.66
N ARG A 703 -31.35 -23.55 -23.56
CA ARG A 703 -32.43 -24.54 -23.56
C ARG A 703 -33.53 -24.16 -24.56
N GLU A 704 -33.99 -22.91 -24.50
CA GLU A 704 -35.03 -22.38 -25.40
C GLU A 704 -34.59 -22.47 -26.88
N PHE A 705 -33.33 -22.14 -27.16
CA PHE A 705 -32.74 -22.22 -28.50
C PHE A 705 -32.69 -23.65 -29.05
N LEU A 706 -32.16 -24.61 -28.27
CA LEU A 706 -32.02 -26.00 -28.68
C LEU A 706 -33.38 -26.68 -28.89
N ASP A 707 -34.33 -26.44 -27.99
CA ASP A 707 -35.69 -26.98 -28.04
C ASP A 707 -36.45 -26.49 -29.29
N THR A 708 -36.36 -25.18 -29.58
CA THR A 708 -36.98 -24.57 -30.77
C THR A 708 -36.44 -25.15 -32.08
N ARG A 709 -35.16 -25.54 -32.10
CA ARG A 709 -34.48 -26.14 -33.27
C ARG A 709 -34.65 -27.66 -33.36
N GLY A 710 -35.32 -28.29 -32.38
CA GLY A 710 -35.64 -29.72 -32.39
C GLY A 710 -34.52 -30.65 -31.92
N TYR A 711 -33.63 -30.20 -31.04
CA TYR A 711 -32.61 -31.03 -30.39
C TYR A 711 -33.09 -31.62 -29.06
N ASP A 712 -32.60 -32.81 -28.69
CA ASP A 712 -32.86 -33.39 -27.37
C ASP A 712 -32.14 -32.59 -26.26
N ILE A 713 -32.90 -32.18 -25.25
CA ILE A 713 -32.41 -31.37 -24.11
C ILE A 713 -32.33 -32.19 -22.81
N THR A 714 -32.52 -33.51 -22.85
CA THR A 714 -32.53 -34.38 -21.66
C THR A 714 -31.20 -34.30 -20.90
N ASP A 715 -30.08 -34.52 -21.61
CA ASP A 715 -28.73 -34.42 -21.04
C ASP A 715 -28.41 -32.99 -20.56
N PHE A 716 -28.80 -31.98 -21.35
CA PHE A 716 -28.62 -30.58 -20.99
C PHE A 716 -29.33 -30.24 -19.67
N ARG A 717 -30.58 -30.69 -19.49
CA ARG A 717 -31.38 -30.44 -18.29
C ARG A 717 -30.78 -31.11 -17.05
N ALA A 718 -30.30 -32.35 -17.18
CA ALA A 718 -29.64 -33.07 -16.08
C ALA A 718 -28.36 -32.36 -15.62
N GLN A 719 -27.52 -31.92 -16.56
CA GLN A 719 -26.31 -31.18 -16.25
C GLN A 719 -26.60 -29.77 -15.71
N GLN A 720 -27.60 -29.06 -16.26
CA GLN A 720 -28.05 -27.76 -15.74
C GLN A 720 -28.44 -27.86 -14.25
N GLN A 721 -29.22 -28.87 -13.87
CA GLN A 721 -29.63 -29.07 -12.48
C GLN A 721 -28.41 -29.31 -11.57
N THR A 722 -27.42 -30.05 -12.05
CA THR A 722 -26.17 -30.31 -11.30
C THR A 722 -25.37 -29.03 -11.08
N ILE A 723 -25.19 -28.20 -12.12
CA ILE A 723 -24.44 -26.93 -12.04
C ILE A 723 -25.13 -25.97 -11.06
N LEU A 724 -26.44 -25.79 -11.19
CA LEU A 724 -27.20 -24.90 -10.31
C LEU A 724 -27.17 -25.36 -8.84
N ASN A 725 -27.18 -26.68 -8.59
CA ASN A 725 -27.09 -27.24 -7.25
C ASN A 725 -25.68 -27.12 -6.65
N GLN A 726 -24.62 -27.30 -7.46
CA GLN A 726 -23.24 -27.13 -6.99
C GLN A 726 -22.92 -25.67 -6.63
N GLY A 727 -23.48 -24.71 -7.37
CA GLY A 727 -23.39 -23.28 -7.04
C GLY A 727 -23.98 -22.94 -5.66
N LEU A 728 -25.07 -23.60 -5.26
CA LEU A 728 -25.68 -23.47 -3.94
C LEU A 728 -24.80 -24.05 -2.80
N ILE A 729 -24.02 -25.10 -3.05
CA ILE A 729 -23.17 -25.76 -2.04
C ILE A 729 -21.92 -24.92 -1.72
N GLN A 730 -21.35 -24.21 -2.71
CA GLN A 730 -20.23 -23.28 -2.46
C GLN A 730 -20.64 -22.02 -1.68
N GLN A 731 -21.89 -21.58 -1.78
CA GLN A 731 -22.39 -20.33 -1.16
C GLN A 731 -22.71 -20.47 0.35
N GLY A 732 -22.89 -21.70 0.87
CA GLY A 732 -23.31 -21.94 2.25
C GLY A 732 -22.19 -22.09 3.29
N GLY A 733 -20.92 -21.88 2.94
CA GLY A 733 -19.77 -22.06 3.86
C GLY A 733 -19.53 -23.51 4.32
N MET A 734 -20.34 -24.46 3.88
CA MET A 734 -20.07 -25.89 3.98
C MET A 734 -19.59 -26.38 2.61
N SER A 735 -18.27 -26.32 2.40
CA SER A 735 -17.65 -27.23 1.45
C SER A 735 -17.87 -28.64 2.00
N ILE A 736 -18.95 -29.30 1.58
CA ILE A 736 -19.06 -30.76 1.68
C ILE A 736 -18.09 -31.28 0.62
N ILE A 737 -16.81 -31.32 1.00
CA ILE A 737 -15.81 -32.13 0.33
C ILE A 737 -16.32 -33.56 0.48
N GLY A 738 -16.84 -34.13 -0.60
CA GLY A 738 -17.20 -35.54 -0.64
C GLY A 738 -16.00 -36.40 -0.21
N ASN A 739 -16.26 -37.30 0.73
CA ASN A 739 -15.46 -38.44 1.21
C ASN A 739 -13.98 -38.47 0.76
N GLN A 740 -13.12 -37.72 1.45
CA GLN A 740 -11.66 -37.90 1.33
C GLN A 740 -11.11 -38.58 2.59
N ALA A 741 -10.50 -39.74 2.40
CA ALA A 741 -9.70 -40.44 3.38
C ALA A 741 -8.22 -40.14 3.08
N ILE A 742 -7.52 -39.40 3.96
CA ILE A 742 -6.11 -39.04 3.77
C ILE A 742 -5.27 -39.59 4.92
N GLY A 743 -4.40 -40.56 4.59
CA GLY A 743 -3.52 -41.26 5.51
C GLY A 743 -3.36 -42.73 5.09
N LYS A 744 -2.22 -43.37 5.40
CA LYS A 744 -2.03 -44.81 5.13
C LYS A 744 -3.03 -45.59 5.99
N GLY A 745 -4.02 -46.24 5.37
CA GLY A 745 -5.03 -47.08 6.02
C GLY A 745 -6.40 -46.42 6.25
N ALA A 746 -6.66 -45.23 5.71
CA ALA A 746 -7.96 -44.58 5.85
C ALA A 746 -8.95 -45.09 4.77
N THR A 747 -10.14 -45.54 5.20
CA THR A 747 -11.25 -45.93 4.32
C THR A 747 -12.47 -45.05 4.59
N ALA A 748 -13.19 -44.69 3.53
CA ALA A 748 -14.46 -43.97 3.62
C ALA A 748 -15.56 -44.83 2.97
N THR A 749 -16.60 -45.17 3.72
CA THR A 749 -17.75 -45.96 3.25
C THR A 749 -18.96 -45.05 3.02
N GLN A 750 -19.65 -45.28 1.90
CA GLN A 750 -20.90 -44.62 1.57
C GLN A 750 -22.04 -45.63 1.70
N ASN A 751 -23.03 -45.34 2.54
CA ASN A 751 -24.31 -46.05 2.48
C ASN A 751 -25.19 -45.31 1.47
N VAL A 752 -25.26 -45.83 0.24
CA VAL A 752 -26.31 -45.45 -0.70
C VAL A 752 -27.57 -46.21 -0.29
N PRO A 753 -28.70 -45.55 0.03
CA PRO A 753 -29.96 -46.25 0.23
C PRO A 753 -30.37 -46.90 -1.09
N GLN A 754 -30.35 -48.23 -1.15
CA GLN A 754 -30.93 -48.97 -2.27
C GLN A 754 -32.45 -48.76 -2.27
N GLN A 755 -32.97 -48.12 -3.31
CA GLN A 755 -34.40 -48.20 -3.65
C GLN A 755 -34.71 -49.64 -4.06
N PRO A 756 -35.71 -50.31 -3.48
CA PRO A 756 -36.06 -51.68 -3.85
C PRO A 756 -36.73 -51.68 -5.23
N GLY A 757 -35.97 -52.11 -6.24
CA GLY A 757 -36.49 -52.48 -7.57
C GLY A 757 -37.17 -53.84 -7.55
N ALA A 758 -38.25 -53.96 -8.33
CA ALA A 758 -39.12 -55.12 -8.43
C ALA A 758 -38.39 -56.44 -8.73
N ALA A 759 -38.80 -57.50 -8.03
CA ALA A 759 -38.29 -58.85 -8.20
C ALA A 759 -38.74 -59.48 -9.52
N ALA A 760 -37.81 -60.11 -10.23
CA ALA A 760 -38.09 -61.18 -11.20
C ALA A 760 -37.18 -62.38 -10.86
N PRO A 761 -37.68 -63.63 -10.89
CA PRO A 761 -36.98 -64.76 -10.31
C PRO A 761 -35.96 -65.41 -11.26
N VAL A 762 -34.79 -65.66 -10.67
CA VAL A 762 -33.85 -66.79 -10.78
C VAL A 762 -34.06 -67.80 -11.92
N ALA A 763 -33.00 -68.01 -12.71
CA ALA A 763 -32.60 -69.34 -13.18
C ALA A 763 -31.06 -69.40 -13.28
N GLY A 764 -30.43 -70.07 -12.33
CA GLY A 764 -29.00 -70.39 -12.34
C GLY A 764 -28.80 -71.91 -12.29
N SER A 765 -28.17 -72.44 -13.32
CA SER A 765 -27.52 -73.75 -13.45
C SER A 765 -26.63 -73.60 -14.68
N GLY A 766 -25.31 -73.77 -14.68
CA GLY A 766 -24.34 -74.23 -13.71
C GLY A 766 -23.05 -74.51 -14.50
N LYS A 767 -21.91 -74.36 -13.82
CA LYS A 767 -20.49 -74.53 -14.23
C LYS A 767 -19.74 -73.26 -14.56
#